data_AF-A0A378KRZ4-F1
#
_entry.id   AF-A0A378KRZ4-F1
#
_cell.length_a   1.000
_cell.length_b   1.000
_cell.length_c   1.000
_cell.angle_alpha   90.00
_cell.angle_beta   90.00
_cell.angle_gamma   90.00
#
_symmetry.space_group_name_H-M   'P 1'
#
loop_
_entity.id
_entity.type
_entity.pdbx_description
1 polymer ?
#
loop_
_entity_poly.entity_id
_entity_poly.type
_entity_poly.pdbx_seq_one_letter_code
_entity_poly.pdbx_strand_id
1 'polypeptide(L)'
;MRLTFLLIGQDSLLIQCGNVLLEKNHEIKWVVSQVASIQNWCEKHNIPCLPTLNELPGEKKQSVDYLFSIVNGKILTKEDLQIARYASINYHDSLLPKYAGVHATTWSILNNETFHGITWHLINEGIDEGDIVYQNKFPIANNETVLTLNLRCFEAAVKGFSDILQKIESSSLNTLKQQKESRSYYGLSHVLPDMGFINWNKANAEDVIQCYRALNFGNYTNNVGLLKLYLNQTFLIVMDVALSTYPCSIQQGGVVLAIENEGLIVSTLTQPIVIKKIITPMGASVTPKELIETYDIKVNSHLPQISPQIVEENTPVYKKALTHEQYWLKQLISSTEHGFFSDRMFEENGTEKKLSPIRLNTASTQLAHSSEVYLLASIMIYLYRINNYESFTVFWHQPQGLNTTNLFSNLLPISAHDFQSDLKIGEIIELVSQKLNSIRRHGTYLNDIYMRQPSLTSIVQEAKKYVITVGTERTENSLIHFGIQPDSDEINIAHYINSHYQGGTVMPVLENMSAHINTILQIMCSEPNLLVHQFSFLEQDEHAQLLEWSIGEYRPLPSNTITDLFEQRVKFSPEKTVLFENNTPLSYYQLWLEAESISSYLQSLQLPHQSAVSFSMVPSATTLALMLGILKAGHIGVPITPGTFIEESVANYKAETLLDHKPMSQNLTVYSSNLSVGKQECLRFYTPQSVCDTLNQKQIINYSYWYANTVGLNEHSLLNVHTSVPFNLLMMSMLSSIIVGGTLDFNQVTACREDYLDHLRTQNITHLRISAEEWEFLLDYPELVSQLKSLRYIVLTNTVSHTDQIIEWRALNSQSRFIVIS
;
A
#
# COMPACT_ATOMS: atom_id res chain seq x y z
N MET A 1 -27.18 -28.94 -29.12
CA MET A 1 -25.79 -29.46 -29.06
C MET A 1 -25.08 -28.68 -27.98
N ARG A 2 -24.39 -29.32 -27.03
CA ARG A 2 -23.62 -28.60 -26.01
C ARG A 2 -22.21 -28.36 -26.56
N LEU A 3 -21.84 -27.09 -26.73
CA LEU A 3 -20.54 -26.66 -27.23
C LEU A 3 -19.68 -26.16 -26.07
N THR A 4 -18.36 -26.20 -26.26
CA THR A 4 -17.35 -25.77 -25.28
C THR A 4 -16.67 -24.46 -25.70
N PHE A 5 -16.53 -23.52 -24.77
CA PHE A 5 -16.03 -22.18 -25.02
C PHE A 5 -14.85 -21.82 -24.10
N LEU A 6 -13.90 -21.06 -24.64
CA LEU A 6 -12.87 -20.31 -23.91
C LEU A 6 -13.15 -18.82 -24.05
N LEU A 7 -13.26 -18.09 -22.93
CA LEU A 7 -13.42 -16.63 -22.94
C LEU A 7 -12.13 -15.96 -22.44
N ILE A 8 -11.70 -14.90 -23.12
CA ILE A 8 -10.54 -14.09 -22.76
C ILE A 8 -10.98 -12.63 -22.73
N GLY A 9 -10.71 -11.91 -21.65
CA GLY A 9 -11.13 -10.51 -21.57
C GLY A 9 -10.87 -9.81 -20.24
N GLN A 10 -11.04 -8.49 -20.27
CA GLN A 10 -10.74 -7.61 -19.13
C GLN A 10 -11.91 -6.68 -18.77
N ASP A 11 -13.09 -6.88 -19.36
CA ASP A 11 -14.25 -6.03 -19.16
C ASP A 11 -15.51 -6.83 -18.81
N SER A 12 -16.48 -6.16 -18.18
CA SER A 12 -17.82 -6.65 -17.89
C SER A 12 -18.57 -7.22 -19.10
N LEU A 13 -18.21 -6.85 -20.34
CA LEU A 13 -18.79 -7.43 -21.55
C LEU A 13 -18.58 -8.95 -21.61
N LEU A 14 -17.43 -9.43 -21.13
CA LEU A 14 -17.14 -10.87 -21.05
C LEU A 14 -18.15 -11.58 -20.15
N ILE A 15 -18.51 -10.98 -19.02
CA ILE A 15 -19.49 -11.53 -18.08
C ILE A 15 -20.86 -11.65 -18.74
N GLN A 16 -21.30 -10.63 -19.47
CA GLN A 16 -22.59 -10.66 -20.18
C GLN A 16 -22.61 -11.74 -21.27
N CYS A 17 -21.56 -11.83 -22.09
CA CYS A 17 -21.43 -12.91 -23.07
C CYS A 17 -21.40 -14.30 -22.40
N GLY A 18 -20.71 -14.42 -21.27
CA GLY A 18 -20.68 -15.65 -20.46
C GLY A 18 -22.07 -16.05 -19.95
N ASN A 19 -22.85 -15.10 -19.42
CA ASN A 19 -24.23 -15.36 -18.98
C ASN A 19 -25.10 -15.89 -20.13
N VAL A 20 -24.99 -15.29 -21.33
CA VAL A 20 -25.72 -15.76 -22.52
C VAL A 20 -25.37 -17.22 -22.85
N LEU A 21 -24.09 -17.63 -22.73
CA LEU A 21 -23.68 -19.03 -22.94
C LEU A 21 -24.28 -19.97 -21.90
N LEU A 22 -24.27 -19.57 -20.62
CA LEU A 22 -24.81 -20.38 -19.52
C LEU A 22 -26.33 -20.55 -19.66
N GLU A 23 -27.06 -19.49 -20.00
CA GLU A 23 -28.52 -19.53 -20.24
C GLU A 23 -28.89 -20.48 -21.39
N LYS A 24 -28.01 -20.62 -22.39
CA LYS A 24 -28.16 -21.54 -23.53
C LYS A 24 -27.66 -22.96 -23.24
N ASN A 25 -27.27 -23.27 -22.00
CA ASN A 25 -26.73 -24.56 -21.57
C ASN A 25 -25.44 -24.99 -22.31
N HIS A 26 -24.61 -24.02 -22.70
CA HIS A 26 -23.26 -24.31 -23.19
C HIS A 26 -22.26 -24.42 -22.05
N GLU A 27 -21.09 -24.98 -22.34
CA GLU A 27 -20.01 -25.12 -21.37
C GLU A 27 -18.94 -24.05 -21.57
N ILE A 28 -18.67 -23.26 -20.53
CA ILE A 28 -17.50 -22.38 -20.48
C ILE A 28 -16.41 -23.17 -19.78
N LYS A 29 -15.46 -23.68 -20.56
CA LYS A 29 -14.42 -24.59 -20.06
C LYS A 29 -13.38 -23.85 -19.24
N TRP A 30 -12.97 -22.67 -19.71
CA TRP A 30 -12.05 -21.78 -19.01
C TRP A 30 -12.34 -20.32 -19.32
N VAL A 31 -11.96 -19.45 -18.40
CA VAL A 31 -11.90 -17.99 -18.57
C VAL A 31 -10.48 -17.54 -18.30
N VAL A 32 -9.97 -16.62 -19.12
CA VAL A 32 -8.64 -16.01 -18.89
C VAL A 32 -8.81 -14.53 -18.56
N SER A 33 -8.58 -14.18 -17.29
CA SER A 33 -8.65 -12.81 -16.78
C SER A 33 -7.94 -12.64 -15.43
N GLN A 34 -7.47 -11.42 -15.16
CA GLN A 34 -6.92 -11.00 -13.87
C GLN A 34 -7.82 -9.98 -13.16
N VAL A 35 -9.01 -9.72 -13.71
CA VAL A 35 -9.95 -8.74 -13.17
C VAL A 35 -10.79 -9.40 -12.07
N ALA A 36 -10.76 -8.82 -10.87
CA ALA A 36 -11.45 -9.37 -9.69
C ALA A 36 -12.95 -9.61 -9.91
N SER A 37 -13.65 -8.71 -10.61
CA SER A 37 -15.08 -8.90 -10.91
C SER A 37 -15.36 -10.11 -11.81
N ILE A 38 -14.46 -10.41 -12.75
CA ILE A 38 -14.55 -11.60 -13.61
C ILE A 38 -14.21 -12.85 -12.81
N GLN A 39 -13.18 -12.81 -11.96
CA GLN A 39 -12.80 -13.92 -11.07
C GLN A 39 -13.95 -14.30 -10.14
N ASN A 40 -14.56 -13.32 -9.47
CA ASN A 40 -15.74 -13.52 -8.61
C ASN A 40 -16.92 -14.11 -9.37
N TRP A 41 -17.17 -13.66 -10.61
CA TRP A 41 -18.22 -14.23 -11.45
C TRP A 41 -17.94 -15.69 -11.83
N CYS A 42 -16.68 -16.02 -12.13
CA CYS A 42 -16.26 -17.39 -12.44
C CYS A 42 -16.44 -18.31 -11.23
N GLU A 43 -15.99 -17.89 -10.04
CA GLU A 43 -16.17 -18.63 -8.79
C GLU A 43 -17.64 -18.93 -8.51
N LYS A 44 -18.51 -17.92 -8.64
CA LYS A 44 -19.96 -18.06 -8.46
C LYS A 44 -20.59 -19.13 -9.36
N HIS A 45 -20.03 -19.34 -10.56
CA HIS A 45 -20.54 -20.30 -11.54
C HIS A 45 -19.69 -21.57 -11.64
N ASN A 46 -18.70 -21.77 -10.75
CA ASN A 46 -17.75 -22.88 -10.77
C ASN A 46 -16.99 -23.01 -12.10
N ILE A 47 -16.59 -21.89 -12.68
CA ILE A 47 -15.82 -21.83 -13.94
C ILE A 47 -14.34 -21.62 -13.58
N PRO A 48 -13.40 -22.43 -14.11
CA PRO A 48 -11.98 -22.19 -13.92
C PRO A 48 -11.54 -20.85 -14.53
N CYS A 49 -11.04 -19.93 -13.70
CA CYS A 49 -10.47 -18.65 -14.14
C CYS A 49 -8.95 -18.68 -13.99
N LEU A 50 -8.24 -18.41 -15.08
CA LEU A 50 -6.78 -18.45 -15.16
C LEU A 50 -6.22 -17.06 -15.47
N PRO A 51 -5.06 -16.67 -14.91
CA PRO A 51 -4.50 -15.34 -15.16
C PRO A 51 -3.82 -15.24 -16.53
N THR A 52 -3.39 -16.36 -17.13
CA THR A 52 -2.77 -16.40 -18.46
C THR A 52 -3.14 -17.67 -19.25
N LEU A 53 -3.03 -17.61 -20.59
CA LEU A 53 -3.20 -18.78 -21.46
C LEU A 53 -2.13 -19.86 -21.25
N ASN A 54 -0.98 -19.49 -20.66
CA ASN A 54 0.11 -20.44 -20.40
C ASN A 54 -0.28 -21.48 -19.34
N GLU A 55 -1.19 -21.12 -18.44
CA GLU A 55 -1.64 -21.93 -17.32
C GLU A 55 -2.83 -22.85 -17.64
N LEU A 56 -3.28 -22.89 -18.90
CA LEU A 56 -4.30 -23.83 -19.33
C LEU A 56 -3.83 -25.29 -19.11
N PRO A 57 -4.63 -26.13 -18.44
CA PRO A 57 -4.23 -27.50 -18.13
C PRO A 57 -4.34 -28.42 -19.36
N GLY A 58 -3.38 -29.35 -19.49
CA GLY A 58 -3.41 -30.41 -20.50
C GLY A 58 -3.03 -29.96 -21.93
N GLU A 59 -3.39 -30.79 -22.91
CA GLU A 59 -3.15 -30.48 -24.32
C GLU A 59 -4.08 -29.36 -24.79
N LYS A 60 -3.49 -28.25 -25.26
CA LYS A 60 -4.22 -27.03 -25.62
C LYS A 60 -4.94 -27.12 -26.95
N LYS A 61 -4.37 -27.85 -27.91
CA LYS A 61 -4.83 -27.87 -29.31
C LYS A 61 -6.23 -28.46 -29.43
N GLN A 62 -7.15 -27.70 -30.04
CA GLN A 62 -8.55 -28.07 -30.28
C GLN A 62 -9.28 -28.54 -29.02
N SER A 63 -8.92 -27.97 -27.87
CA SER A 63 -9.42 -28.36 -26.55
C SER A 63 -10.77 -27.72 -26.19
N VAL A 64 -11.20 -26.71 -26.95
CA VAL A 64 -12.54 -26.11 -26.93
C VAL A 64 -13.08 -25.99 -28.37
N ASP A 65 -14.39 -25.84 -28.52
CA ASP A 65 -15.01 -25.64 -29.84
C ASP A 65 -14.79 -24.22 -30.37
N TYR A 66 -14.94 -23.20 -29.50
CA TYR A 66 -14.77 -21.78 -29.84
C TYR A 66 -13.96 -21.02 -28.80
N LEU A 67 -13.19 -20.03 -29.26
CA LEU A 67 -12.50 -19.05 -28.42
C LEU A 67 -13.06 -17.66 -28.72
N PHE A 68 -13.45 -16.93 -27.68
CA PHE A 68 -13.85 -15.52 -27.79
C PHE A 68 -12.87 -14.60 -27.06
N SER A 69 -12.29 -13.68 -27.81
CA SER A 69 -11.49 -12.56 -27.31
C SER A 69 -12.39 -11.33 -27.19
N ILE A 70 -12.61 -10.87 -25.96
CA ILE A 70 -13.59 -9.83 -25.63
C ILE A 70 -12.89 -8.74 -24.83
N VAL A 71 -12.62 -7.59 -25.47
CA VAL A 71 -11.89 -6.47 -24.84
C VAL A 71 -10.58 -6.97 -24.21
N ASN A 72 -9.72 -7.54 -25.04
CA ASN A 72 -8.45 -8.14 -24.63
C ASN A 72 -7.29 -7.30 -25.15
N GLY A 73 -6.48 -6.73 -24.24
CA GLY A 73 -5.31 -5.93 -24.59
C GLY A 73 -4.06 -6.73 -25.01
N LYS A 74 -4.12 -8.06 -25.04
CA LYS A 74 -2.99 -8.93 -25.42
C LYS A 74 -3.18 -9.51 -26.82
N ILE A 75 -2.12 -9.46 -27.63
CA ILE A 75 -2.08 -10.10 -28.94
C ILE A 75 -1.99 -11.62 -28.74
N LEU A 76 -2.91 -12.36 -29.37
CA LEU A 76 -2.92 -13.83 -29.34
C LEU A 76 -1.94 -14.39 -30.37
N THR A 77 -1.14 -15.37 -29.97
CA THR A 77 -0.18 -16.02 -30.85
C THR A 77 -0.86 -17.06 -31.76
N LYS A 78 -0.17 -17.48 -32.82
CA LYS A 78 -0.65 -18.55 -33.71
C LYS A 78 -0.92 -19.87 -32.96
N GLU A 79 -0.19 -20.14 -31.88
CA GLU A 79 -0.39 -21.32 -31.04
C GLU A 79 -1.67 -21.18 -30.20
N ASP A 80 -1.95 -19.99 -29.66
CA ASP A 80 -3.18 -19.71 -28.92
C ASP A 80 -4.43 -19.91 -29.78
N LEU A 81 -4.38 -19.51 -31.06
CA LEU A 81 -5.51 -19.68 -31.98
C LEU A 81 -5.85 -21.15 -32.26
N GLN A 82 -4.89 -22.07 -32.09
CA GLN A 82 -5.13 -23.50 -32.25
C GLN A 82 -5.88 -24.13 -31.07
N ILE A 83 -6.13 -23.38 -29.99
CA ILE A 83 -6.93 -23.83 -28.86
C ILE A 83 -8.37 -24.15 -29.30
N ALA A 84 -8.93 -23.34 -30.18
CA ALA A 84 -10.28 -23.52 -30.71
C ALA A 84 -10.29 -24.52 -31.89
N ARG A 85 -11.28 -25.42 -31.89
CA ARG A 85 -11.51 -26.38 -32.98
C ARG A 85 -12.10 -25.71 -34.22
N TYR A 86 -13.06 -24.80 -34.05
CA TYR A 86 -13.80 -24.23 -35.16
C TYR A 86 -13.40 -22.79 -35.48
N ALA A 87 -13.40 -21.90 -34.50
CA ALA A 87 -13.02 -20.50 -34.71
C ALA A 87 -12.58 -19.80 -33.43
N SER A 88 -11.65 -18.86 -33.62
CA SER A 88 -11.31 -17.83 -32.64
C SER A 88 -11.90 -16.50 -33.12
N ILE A 89 -12.76 -15.87 -32.33
CA ILE A 89 -13.53 -14.68 -32.69
C ILE A 89 -13.19 -13.54 -31.72
N ASN A 90 -12.89 -12.35 -32.25
CA ASN A 90 -12.62 -11.15 -31.47
C ASN A 90 -13.77 -10.14 -31.60
N TYR A 91 -14.03 -9.44 -30.50
CA TYR A 91 -14.87 -8.24 -30.47
C TYR A 91 -14.02 -6.99 -30.71
N HIS A 92 -14.49 -6.12 -31.61
CA HIS A 92 -13.91 -4.80 -31.84
C HIS A 92 -15.00 -3.74 -31.92
N ASP A 93 -14.77 -2.59 -31.27
CA ASP A 93 -15.74 -1.51 -31.10
C ASP A 93 -15.73 -0.52 -32.27
N SER A 94 -15.68 -1.03 -33.51
CA SER A 94 -15.76 -0.21 -34.73
C SER A 94 -16.44 -0.94 -35.89
N LEU A 95 -16.69 -0.19 -36.98
CA LEU A 95 -17.01 -0.77 -38.30
C LEU A 95 -15.71 -1.12 -39.05
N LEU A 96 -15.14 -2.29 -38.76
CA LEU A 96 -13.93 -2.76 -39.46
C LEU A 96 -14.16 -2.82 -40.98
N PRO A 97 -13.16 -2.42 -41.79
CA PRO A 97 -11.74 -2.21 -41.42
C PRO A 97 -11.38 -0.80 -40.89
N LYS A 98 -12.35 0.11 -40.74
CA LYS A 98 -12.05 1.44 -40.16
C LYS A 98 -11.77 1.34 -38.66
N TYR A 99 -10.86 2.17 -38.17
CA TYR A 99 -10.54 2.33 -36.76
C TYR A 99 -10.08 1.04 -36.07
N ALA A 100 -9.23 0.24 -36.75
CA ALA A 100 -8.52 -0.87 -36.13
C ALA A 100 -7.56 -0.38 -35.02
N GLY A 101 -7.23 -1.25 -34.06
CA GLY A 101 -6.35 -0.93 -32.94
C GLY A 101 -7.12 -0.54 -31.67
N VAL A 102 -6.82 0.62 -31.09
CA VAL A 102 -7.35 1.02 -29.77
C VAL A 102 -8.14 2.33 -29.81
N HIS A 103 -9.12 2.46 -28.92
CA HIS A 103 -9.94 3.67 -28.71
C HIS A 103 -10.72 4.12 -29.96
N ALA A 104 -11.32 3.18 -30.69
CA ALA A 104 -12.00 3.45 -31.96
C ALA A 104 -13.13 4.49 -31.82
N THR A 105 -13.87 4.49 -30.71
CA THR A 105 -14.91 5.46 -30.42
C THR A 105 -14.37 6.90 -30.33
N THR A 106 -13.25 7.12 -29.64
CA THR A 106 -12.57 8.43 -29.59
C THR A 106 -12.19 8.92 -30.99
N TRP A 107 -11.52 8.09 -31.79
CA TRP A 107 -11.07 8.48 -33.12
C TRP A 107 -12.23 8.73 -34.09
N SER A 108 -13.33 7.97 -33.96
CA SER A 108 -14.53 8.18 -34.77
C SER A 108 -15.18 9.54 -34.52
N ILE A 109 -15.24 9.98 -33.25
CA ILE A 109 -15.76 11.30 -32.89
C ILE A 109 -14.80 12.40 -33.37
N LEU A 110 -13.49 12.27 -33.17
CA LEU A 110 -12.49 13.25 -33.64
C LEU A 110 -12.47 13.41 -35.18
N ASN A 111 -12.71 12.33 -35.92
CA ASN A 111 -12.78 12.37 -37.38
C ASN A 111 -14.16 12.79 -37.91
N ASN A 112 -15.07 13.24 -37.04
CA ASN A 112 -16.41 13.69 -37.41
C ASN A 112 -17.26 12.64 -38.13
N GLU A 113 -17.15 11.37 -37.74
CA GLU A 113 -18.02 10.33 -38.29
C GLU A 113 -19.47 10.56 -37.82
N THR A 114 -20.43 10.27 -38.70
CA THR A 114 -21.88 10.35 -38.38
C THR A 114 -22.47 8.99 -38.01
N PHE A 115 -21.72 7.92 -38.24
CA PHE A 115 -22.08 6.55 -37.91
C PHE A 115 -20.91 5.84 -37.29
N HIS A 116 -21.22 4.97 -36.33
CA HIS A 116 -20.28 4.05 -35.71
C HIS A 116 -20.87 2.63 -35.71
N GLY A 117 -20.18 1.71 -35.08
CA GLY A 117 -20.65 0.34 -34.98
C GLY A 117 -19.73 -0.54 -34.19
N ILE A 118 -20.09 -1.82 -34.15
CA ILE A 118 -19.26 -2.88 -33.58
C ILE A 118 -19.08 -4.00 -34.60
N THR A 119 -17.98 -4.72 -34.48
CA THR A 119 -17.65 -5.86 -35.33
C THR A 119 -17.20 -7.03 -34.46
N TRP A 120 -17.75 -8.21 -34.71
CA TRP A 120 -17.15 -9.47 -34.32
C TRP A 120 -16.49 -10.08 -35.54
N HIS A 121 -15.22 -10.44 -35.46
CA HIS A 121 -14.44 -10.95 -36.60
C HIS A 121 -13.55 -12.12 -36.19
N LEU A 122 -13.12 -12.91 -37.17
CA LEU A 122 -12.13 -13.96 -36.94
C LEU A 122 -10.78 -13.37 -36.55
N ILE A 123 -10.03 -14.07 -35.71
CA ILE A 123 -8.66 -13.68 -35.36
C ILE A 123 -7.69 -14.32 -36.35
N ASN A 124 -6.76 -13.53 -36.87
CA ASN A 124 -5.64 -13.99 -37.70
C ASN A 124 -4.32 -13.38 -37.18
N GLU A 125 -3.24 -13.50 -37.95
CA GLU A 125 -1.91 -12.99 -37.56
C GLU A 125 -1.84 -11.44 -37.55
N GLY A 126 -2.81 -10.74 -38.16
CA GLY A 126 -2.88 -9.29 -38.22
C GLY A 126 -3.80 -8.69 -37.14
N ILE A 127 -3.62 -7.40 -36.85
CA ILE A 127 -4.45 -6.66 -35.88
C ILE A 127 -5.75 -6.22 -36.56
N ASP A 128 -6.86 -6.82 -36.11
CA ASP A 128 -8.24 -6.57 -36.54
C ASP A 128 -8.48 -6.77 -38.05
N GLU A 129 -7.75 -7.69 -38.69
CA GLU A 129 -7.80 -7.89 -40.16
C GLU A 129 -8.63 -9.11 -40.61
N GLY A 130 -9.09 -9.93 -39.67
CA GLY A 130 -9.78 -11.18 -40.02
C GLY A 130 -11.20 -10.98 -40.51
N ASP A 131 -11.76 -12.02 -41.13
CA ASP A 131 -13.07 -11.94 -41.77
C ASP A 131 -14.18 -11.62 -40.75
N ILE A 132 -15.09 -10.73 -41.13
CA ILE A 132 -16.22 -10.27 -40.32
C ILE A 132 -17.21 -11.41 -40.14
N VAL A 133 -17.54 -11.72 -38.90
CA VAL A 133 -18.58 -12.68 -38.50
C VAL A 133 -19.92 -11.97 -38.31
N TYR A 134 -19.88 -10.78 -37.70
CA TYR A 134 -21.04 -9.95 -37.43
C TYR A 134 -20.61 -8.48 -37.41
N GLN A 135 -21.47 -7.61 -37.90
CA GLN A 135 -21.25 -6.17 -37.82
C GLN A 135 -22.60 -5.47 -37.63
N ASN A 136 -22.64 -4.46 -36.76
CA ASN A 136 -23.82 -3.65 -36.52
C ASN A 136 -23.46 -2.18 -36.64
N LYS A 137 -24.22 -1.43 -37.44
CA LYS A 137 -24.03 0.01 -37.70
C LYS A 137 -25.15 0.81 -37.04
N PHE A 138 -24.78 1.89 -36.35
CA PHE A 138 -25.72 2.82 -35.73
C PHE A 138 -25.24 4.28 -35.82
N PRO A 139 -26.15 5.28 -35.78
CA PRO A 139 -25.77 6.69 -35.89
C PRO A 139 -25.11 7.20 -34.60
N ILE A 140 -24.14 8.11 -34.75
CA ILE A 140 -23.56 8.89 -33.65
C ILE A 140 -24.46 10.10 -33.38
N ALA A 141 -24.89 10.32 -32.14
CA ALA A 141 -25.73 11.48 -31.80
C ALA A 141 -24.88 12.76 -31.67
N ASN A 142 -25.48 13.93 -31.94
CA ASN A 142 -24.77 15.22 -31.94
C ASN A 142 -24.18 15.62 -30.58
N ASN A 143 -24.71 15.10 -29.47
CA ASN A 143 -24.23 15.35 -28.11
C ASN A 143 -23.53 14.13 -27.49
N GLU A 144 -23.26 13.09 -28.30
CA GLU A 144 -22.71 11.84 -27.81
C GLU A 144 -21.24 12.00 -27.38
N THR A 145 -20.92 11.63 -26.14
CA THR A 145 -19.55 11.52 -25.65
C THR A 145 -19.01 10.10 -25.90
N VAL A 146 -17.70 9.92 -25.78
CA VAL A 146 -17.09 8.57 -25.86
C VAL A 146 -17.67 7.62 -24.81
N LEU A 147 -17.94 8.10 -23.59
CA LEU A 147 -18.60 7.29 -22.57
C LEU A 147 -19.94 6.73 -23.09
N THR A 148 -20.82 7.59 -23.60
CA THR A 148 -22.14 7.17 -24.10
C THR A 148 -22.04 6.31 -25.36
N LEU A 149 -21.06 6.57 -26.23
CA LEU A 149 -20.83 5.76 -27.42
C LEU A 149 -20.31 4.36 -27.06
N ASN A 150 -19.40 4.26 -26.09
CA ASN A 150 -18.91 2.98 -25.56
C ASN A 150 -20.06 2.14 -24.97
N LEU A 151 -20.97 2.75 -24.23
CA LEU A 151 -22.16 2.07 -23.68
C LEU A 151 -23.06 1.51 -24.79
N ARG A 152 -23.26 2.26 -25.88
CA ARG A 152 -24.00 1.75 -27.05
C ARG A 152 -23.26 0.63 -27.77
N CYS A 153 -21.94 0.72 -27.89
CA CYS A 153 -21.12 -0.37 -28.41
C CYS A 153 -21.30 -1.63 -27.55
N PHE A 154 -21.26 -1.49 -26.22
CA PHE A 154 -21.48 -2.58 -25.28
C PHE A 154 -22.84 -3.25 -25.48
N GLU A 155 -23.93 -2.48 -25.53
CA GLU A 155 -25.28 -3.01 -25.76
C GLU A 155 -25.39 -3.75 -27.11
N ALA A 156 -24.83 -3.14 -28.16
CA ALA A 156 -24.80 -3.73 -29.50
C ALA A 156 -23.94 -5.00 -29.54
N ALA A 157 -22.86 -5.07 -28.75
CA ALA A 157 -21.98 -6.22 -28.66
C ALA A 157 -22.67 -7.43 -28.04
N VAL A 158 -23.39 -7.25 -26.92
CA VAL A 158 -24.15 -8.33 -26.25
C VAL A 158 -25.22 -8.90 -27.18
N LYS A 159 -25.95 -8.02 -27.88
CA LYS A 159 -26.94 -8.44 -28.88
C LYS A 159 -26.27 -9.20 -30.04
N GLY A 160 -25.17 -8.65 -30.57
CA GLY A 160 -24.41 -9.28 -31.64
C GLY A 160 -23.85 -10.65 -31.26
N PHE A 161 -23.38 -10.81 -30.02
CA PHE A 161 -22.93 -12.10 -29.48
C PHE A 161 -24.07 -13.13 -29.48
N SER A 162 -25.28 -12.73 -29.06
CA SER A 162 -26.46 -13.60 -29.07
C SER A 162 -26.83 -14.04 -30.49
N ASP A 163 -26.77 -13.13 -31.47
CA ASP A 163 -27.04 -13.42 -32.89
C ASP A 163 -25.98 -14.39 -33.48
N ILE A 164 -24.71 -14.22 -33.11
CA ILE A 164 -23.62 -15.12 -33.51
C ILE A 164 -23.84 -16.52 -32.94
N LEU A 165 -24.20 -16.60 -31.66
CA LEU A 165 -24.43 -17.87 -31.00
C LEU A 165 -25.57 -18.64 -31.65
N GLN A 166 -26.68 -17.96 -31.99
CA GLN A 166 -27.77 -18.57 -32.73
C GLN A 166 -27.30 -19.15 -34.08
N LYS A 167 -26.45 -18.43 -34.81
CA LYS A 167 -25.88 -18.92 -36.09
C LYS A 167 -24.93 -20.10 -35.89
N ILE A 168 -24.19 -20.14 -34.78
CA ILE A 168 -23.34 -21.28 -34.41
C ILE A 168 -24.23 -22.51 -34.15
N GLU A 169 -25.29 -22.37 -33.35
CA GLU A 169 -26.23 -23.46 -33.03
C GLU A 169 -26.93 -24.02 -34.28
N SER A 170 -27.26 -23.17 -35.25
CA SER A 170 -27.86 -23.57 -36.53
C SER A 170 -26.84 -23.96 -37.61
N SER A 171 -25.54 -24.00 -37.29
CA SER A 171 -24.46 -24.29 -38.25
C SER A 171 -24.49 -23.42 -39.52
N SER A 172 -24.91 -22.16 -39.37
CA SER A 172 -25.07 -21.19 -40.46
C SER A 172 -24.17 -19.96 -40.29
N LEU A 173 -23.06 -20.11 -39.56
CA LEU A 173 -22.09 -19.05 -39.37
C LEU A 173 -21.34 -18.80 -40.69
N ASN A 174 -21.55 -17.62 -41.28
CA ASN A 174 -20.87 -17.17 -42.49
C ASN A 174 -19.98 -15.97 -42.18
N THR A 175 -18.90 -15.80 -42.93
CA THR A 175 -17.98 -14.68 -42.78
C THR A 175 -17.91 -13.82 -44.04
N LEU A 176 -17.52 -12.56 -43.88
CA LEU A 176 -17.33 -11.59 -44.95
C LEU A 176 -15.91 -11.03 -44.89
N LYS A 177 -15.19 -11.05 -46.03
CA LYS A 177 -13.85 -10.46 -46.10
C LYS A 177 -13.91 -8.94 -45.95
N GLN A 178 -12.96 -8.38 -45.20
CA GLN A 178 -12.82 -6.93 -45.06
C GLN A 178 -12.28 -6.27 -46.36
N GLN A 179 -12.68 -5.01 -46.60
CA GLN A 179 -12.27 -4.21 -47.76
C GLN A 179 -11.02 -3.36 -47.45
N LYS A 180 -9.83 -3.88 -47.77
CA LYS A 180 -8.54 -3.32 -47.33
C LYS A 180 -8.32 -1.84 -47.66
N GLU A 181 -8.92 -1.34 -48.73
CA GLU A 181 -8.77 0.04 -49.22
C GLU A 181 -9.34 1.09 -48.25
N SER A 182 -10.25 0.69 -47.36
CA SER A 182 -10.92 1.59 -46.40
C SER A 182 -10.37 1.51 -44.98
N ARG A 183 -9.23 0.81 -44.79
CA ARG A 183 -8.65 0.55 -43.46
C ARG A 183 -8.03 1.81 -42.86
N SER A 184 -8.29 2.03 -41.57
CA SER A 184 -7.55 3.00 -40.73
C SER A 184 -7.13 2.32 -39.42
N TYR A 185 -6.00 2.74 -38.85
CA TYR A 185 -5.39 2.10 -37.68
C TYR A 185 -4.84 3.11 -36.69
N TYR A 186 -5.14 2.89 -35.40
CA TYR A 186 -4.71 3.72 -34.28
C TYR A 186 -4.11 2.83 -33.19
N GLY A 187 -2.80 2.93 -32.97
CA GLY A 187 -2.10 2.19 -31.91
C GLY A 187 -1.99 3.00 -30.61
N LEU A 188 -1.46 2.36 -29.55
CA LEU A 188 -1.22 2.99 -28.23
C LEU A 188 -0.36 4.26 -28.29
N SER A 189 0.50 4.40 -29.29
CA SER A 189 1.37 5.55 -29.48
C SER A 189 0.78 6.63 -30.39
N HIS A 190 -0.49 6.53 -30.78
CA HIS A 190 -1.14 7.55 -31.59
C HIS A 190 -1.41 8.80 -30.74
N VAL A 191 -0.95 9.96 -31.21
CA VAL A 191 -0.99 11.22 -30.45
C VAL A 191 -2.20 12.03 -30.87
N LEU A 192 -2.84 12.69 -29.90
CA LEU A 192 -3.90 13.65 -30.17
C LEU A 192 -3.39 14.83 -31.01
N PRO A 193 -4.24 15.44 -31.86
CA PRO A 193 -3.92 16.70 -32.50
C PRO A 193 -3.44 17.74 -31.47
N ASP A 194 -2.31 18.39 -31.75
CA ASP A 194 -1.67 19.37 -30.86
C ASP A 194 -1.51 18.87 -29.40
N MET A 195 -1.34 17.55 -29.17
CA MET A 195 -1.25 16.91 -27.84
C MET A 195 -2.47 17.16 -26.93
N GLY A 196 -3.62 17.50 -27.53
CA GLY A 196 -4.85 17.84 -26.84
C GLY A 196 -4.98 19.33 -26.47
N PHE A 197 -4.01 20.18 -26.83
CA PHE A 197 -4.11 21.63 -26.62
C PHE A 197 -5.06 22.28 -27.63
N ILE A 198 -5.84 23.27 -27.17
CA ILE A 198 -6.66 24.09 -28.08
C ILE A 198 -5.73 24.97 -28.92
N ASN A 199 -5.80 24.80 -30.23
CA ASN A 199 -5.10 25.61 -31.22
C ASN A 199 -5.99 26.79 -31.66
N TRP A 200 -5.88 27.92 -30.98
CA TRP A 200 -6.74 29.09 -31.20
C TRP A 200 -6.71 29.63 -32.64
N ASN A 201 -5.60 29.46 -33.35
CA ASN A 201 -5.49 29.82 -34.77
C ASN A 201 -6.36 28.97 -35.72
N LYS A 202 -6.81 27.79 -35.29
CA LYS A 202 -7.63 26.86 -36.09
C LYS A 202 -8.94 26.47 -35.40
N ALA A 203 -9.15 26.90 -34.16
CA ALA A 203 -10.28 26.46 -33.35
C ALA A 203 -11.60 26.97 -33.92
N ASN A 204 -12.41 26.07 -34.47
CA ASN A 204 -13.85 26.27 -34.60
C ASN A 204 -14.53 25.80 -33.31
N ALA A 205 -15.66 26.40 -32.96
CA ALA A 205 -16.41 26.02 -31.76
C ALA A 205 -16.76 24.52 -31.76
N GLU A 206 -17.30 24.02 -32.87
CA GLU A 206 -17.68 22.61 -33.02
C GLU A 206 -16.49 21.65 -32.87
N ASP A 207 -15.32 22.00 -33.40
CA ASP A 207 -14.11 21.15 -33.30
C ASP A 207 -13.64 21.04 -31.84
N VAL A 208 -13.74 22.13 -31.06
CA VAL A 208 -13.41 22.12 -29.62
C VAL A 208 -14.43 21.27 -28.84
N ILE A 209 -15.73 21.42 -29.11
CA ILE A 209 -16.79 20.61 -28.48
C ILE A 209 -16.65 19.13 -28.85
N GLN A 210 -16.31 18.83 -30.11
CA GLN A 210 -16.05 17.48 -30.58
C GLN A 210 -14.85 16.87 -29.86
N CYS A 211 -13.73 17.60 -29.74
CA CYS A 211 -12.57 17.13 -28.99
C CYS A 211 -12.92 16.85 -27.53
N TYR A 212 -13.68 17.74 -26.88
CA TYR A 212 -14.19 17.51 -25.54
C TYR A 212 -15.02 16.21 -25.44
N ARG A 213 -16.00 16.02 -26.33
CA ARG A 213 -16.83 14.81 -26.39
C ARG A 213 -16.00 13.54 -26.61
N ALA A 214 -14.97 13.64 -27.45
CA ALA A 214 -14.06 12.54 -27.78
C ALA A 214 -13.14 12.13 -26.62
N LEU A 215 -12.94 13.00 -25.65
CA LEU A 215 -12.05 12.79 -24.49
C LEU A 215 -12.82 12.71 -23.16
N ASN A 216 -14.15 12.79 -23.19
CA ASN A 216 -15.00 12.67 -22.01
C ASN A 216 -15.40 11.21 -21.77
N PHE A 217 -14.63 10.55 -20.89
CA PHE A 217 -14.85 9.17 -20.42
C PHE A 217 -15.65 9.11 -19.09
N GLY A 218 -16.08 10.25 -18.55
CA GLY A 218 -16.65 10.33 -17.19
C GLY A 218 -15.65 9.84 -16.13
N ASN A 219 -16.08 8.90 -15.29
CA ASN A 219 -15.26 8.34 -14.21
C ASN A 219 -14.49 7.05 -14.62
N TYR A 220 -14.39 6.77 -15.92
CA TYR A 220 -13.65 5.62 -16.45
C TYR A 220 -12.24 6.01 -16.87
N THR A 221 -11.35 5.01 -16.93
CA THR A 221 -9.98 5.17 -17.42
C THR A 221 -9.96 5.77 -18.83
N ASN A 222 -9.13 6.81 -19.01
CA ASN A 222 -8.88 7.46 -20.28
C ASN A 222 -7.38 7.33 -20.66
N ASN A 223 -7.02 6.37 -21.52
CA ASN A 223 -5.63 6.18 -21.97
C ASN A 223 -5.26 7.03 -23.21
N VAL A 224 -6.12 7.97 -23.63
CA VAL A 224 -5.90 8.77 -24.86
C VAL A 224 -5.31 10.15 -24.53
N GLY A 225 -5.95 10.86 -23.60
CA GLY A 225 -5.56 12.23 -23.24
C GLY A 225 -6.76 13.10 -22.87
N LEU A 226 -6.49 14.34 -22.47
CA LEU A 226 -7.50 15.34 -22.11
C LEU A 226 -7.37 16.61 -22.96
N LEU A 227 -8.46 17.37 -23.06
CA LEU A 227 -8.49 18.70 -23.67
C LEU A 227 -7.80 19.71 -22.77
N LYS A 228 -6.88 20.50 -23.32
CA LYS A 228 -5.97 21.36 -22.56
C LYS A 228 -5.98 22.81 -23.02
N LEU A 229 -5.81 23.71 -22.07
CA LEU A 229 -5.45 25.11 -22.29
C LEU A 229 -3.98 25.31 -21.96
N TYR A 230 -3.26 25.99 -22.85
CA TYR A 230 -1.90 26.44 -22.55
C TYR A 230 -1.97 27.81 -21.88
N LEU A 231 -1.37 27.98 -20.70
CA LEU A 231 -1.38 29.21 -19.91
C LEU A 231 -0.09 29.32 -19.10
N ASN A 232 0.57 30.48 -19.06
CA ASN A 232 1.76 30.76 -18.22
C ASN A 232 2.83 29.63 -18.20
N GLN A 233 3.21 29.10 -19.36
CA GLN A 233 4.21 28.01 -19.47
C GLN A 233 3.82 26.73 -18.71
N THR A 234 2.53 26.54 -18.46
CA THR A 234 1.90 25.34 -17.91
C THR A 234 0.65 25.02 -18.73
N PHE A 235 -0.12 24.02 -18.28
CA PHE A 235 -1.41 23.70 -18.85
C PHE A 235 -2.49 23.54 -17.79
N LEU A 236 -3.71 23.89 -18.19
CA LEU A 236 -4.92 23.56 -17.46
C LEU A 236 -5.75 22.56 -18.26
N ILE A 237 -6.55 21.77 -17.56
CA ILE A 237 -7.41 20.75 -18.15
C ILE A 237 -8.83 21.30 -18.24
N VAL A 238 -9.44 21.17 -19.42
CA VAL A 238 -10.84 21.54 -19.67
C VAL A 238 -11.73 20.35 -19.37
N MET A 239 -12.54 20.45 -18.31
CA MET A 239 -13.44 19.38 -17.86
C MET A 239 -14.88 19.55 -18.35
N ASP A 240 -15.25 20.77 -18.75
CA ASP A 240 -16.56 21.05 -19.32
C ASP A 240 -16.49 22.29 -20.23
N VAL A 241 -17.06 22.17 -21.42
CA VAL A 241 -17.12 23.22 -22.44
C VAL A 241 -18.41 23.11 -23.24
N ALA A 242 -19.01 24.25 -23.58
CA ALA A 242 -20.22 24.33 -24.37
C ALA A 242 -20.16 25.49 -25.37
N LEU A 243 -21.04 25.45 -26.38
CA LEU A 243 -21.29 26.62 -27.23
C LEU A 243 -21.84 27.76 -26.38
N SER A 244 -21.43 28.99 -26.68
CA SER A 244 -21.90 30.18 -25.99
C SER A 244 -22.72 31.06 -26.93
N THR A 245 -23.81 31.61 -26.39
CA THR A 245 -24.66 32.60 -27.09
C THR A 245 -24.16 34.03 -26.90
N TYR A 246 -22.96 34.21 -26.32
CA TYR A 246 -22.39 35.52 -26.07
C TYR A 246 -22.24 36.28 -27.42
N PRO A 247 -22.74 37.52 -27.53
CA PRO A 247 -22.62 38.29 -28.76
C PRO A 247 -21.15 38.55 -29.10
N CYS A 248 -20.70 38.12 -30.27
CA CYS A 248 -19.32 38.30 -30.69
C CYS A 248 -19.25 38.60 -32.19
N SER A 249 -18.59 39.70 -32.54
CA SER A 249 -18.23 40.06 -33.92
C SER A 249 -16.77 39.75 -34.25
N ILE A 250 -16.00 39.23 -33.28
CA ILE A 250 -14.58 38.91 -33.43
C ILE A 250 -14.46 37.55 -34.14
N GLN A 251 -13.87 37.56 -35.34
CA GLN A 251 -13.59 36.37 -36.16
C GLN A 251 -12.14 35.90 -35.98
N GLN A 252 -11.68 35.90 -34.73
CA GLN A 252 -10.36 35.42 -34.33
C GLN A 252 -10.56 34.52 -33.12
N GLY A 253 -9.97 33.32 -33.12
CA GLY A 253 -10.06 32.42 -31.99
C GLY A 253 -9.14 32.83 -30.85
N GLY A 254 -9.56 32.60 -29.62
CA GLY A 254 -8.71 32.79 -28.43
C GLY A 254 -8.83 34.15 -27.74
N VAL A 255 -9.66 35.08 -28.23
CA VAL A 255 -9.93 36.34 -27.50
C VAL A 255 -10.91 36.07 -26.36
N VAL A 256 -10.52 36.44 -25.14
CA VAL A 256 -11.34 36.35 -23.93
C VAL A 256 -12.44 37.40 -23.98
N LEU A 257 -13.70 36.96 -24.04
CA LEU A 257 -14.85 37.86 -24.16
C LEU A 257 -15.43 38.23 -22.81
N ALA A 258 -15.45 37.29 -21.87
CA ALA A 258 -15.90 37.50 -20.50
C ALA A 258 -15.31 36.43 -19.57
N ILE A 259 -15.19 36.79 -18.29
CA ILE A 259 -14.82 35.88 -17.21
C ILE A 259 -15.97 35.98 -16.19
N GLU A 260 -16.81 34.96 -16.13
CA GLU A 260 -18.04 34.95 -15.32
C GLU A 260 -18.01 33.78 -14.34
N ASN A 261 -18.96 33.77 -13.39
CA ASN A 261 -19.13 32.63 -12.47
C ASN A 261 -19.42 31.32 -13.21
N GLU A 262 -20.08 31.40 -14.37
CA GLU A 262 -20.41 30.26 -15.24
C GLU A 262 -19.22 29.75 -16.06
N GLY A 263 -18.10 30.47 -16.08
CA GLY A 263 -16.86 30.05 -16.75
C GLY A 263 -16.17 31.13 -17.59
N LEU A 264 -15.17 30.69 -18.35
CA LEU A 264 -14.37 31.52 -19.25
C LEU A 264 -15.00 31.51 -20.65
N ILE A 265 -15.47 32.68 -21.12
CA ILE A 265 -16.05 32.81 -22.46
C ILE A 265 -14.97 33.26 -23.44
N VAL A 266 -14.74 32.47 -24.49
CA VAL A 266 -13.68 32.69 -25.46
C VAL A 266 -14.25 32.65 -26.88
N SER A 267 -13.81 33.59 -27.71
CA SER A 267 -14.08 33.58 -29.15
C SER A 267 -13.40 32.39 -29.85
N THR A 268 -14.02 31.92 -30.93
CA THR A 268 -13.44 30.95 -31.87
C THR A 268 -13.57 31.53 -33.29
N LEU A 269 -13.11 30.81 -34.31
CA LEU A 269 -13.26 31.24 -35.71
C LEU A 269 -14.73 31.29 -36.19
N THR A 270 -15.64 30.61 -35.48
CA THR A 270 -17.06 30.50 -35.86
C THR A 270 -17.98 31.20 -34.87
N GLN A 271 -18.14 30.65 -33.67
CA GLN A 271 -18.96 31.24 -32.60
C GLN A 271 -18.27 31.08 -31.24
N PRO A 272 -18.59 31.88 -30.22
CA PRO A 272 -17.96 31.73 -28.91
C PRO A 272 -18.26 30.40 -28.23
N ILE A 273 -17.34 29.98 -27.36
CA ILE A 273 -17.52 28.87 -26.43
C ILE A 273 -17.45 29.37 -24.99
N VAL A 274 -18.04 28.63 -24.07
CA VAL A 274 -17.88 28.81 -22.62
C VAL A 274 -17.19 27.58 -22.05
N ILE A 275 -16.05 27.80 -21.40
CA ILE A 275 -15.30 26.78 -20.67
C ILE A 275 -15.75 26.86 -19.22
N LYS A 276 -16.62 25.91 -18.82
CA LYS A 276 -17.36 25.95 -17.55
C LYS A 276 -16.55 25.43 -16.38
N LYS A 277 -15.70 24.43 -16.61
CA LYS A 277 -14.89 23.80 -15.56
C LYS A 277 -13.46 23.61 -16.02
N ILE A 278 -12.54 24.18 -15.26
CA ILE A 278 -11.10 24.10 -15.47
C ILE A 278 -10.45 23.56 -14.21
N ILE A 279 -9.50 22.64 -14.35
CA ILE A 279 -8.72 22.10 -13.25
C ILE A 279 -7.22 22.13 -13.56
N THR A 280 -6.39 22.11 -12.53
CA THR A 280 -4.95 21.90 -12.66
C THR A 280 -4.65 20.43 -13.01
N PRO A 281 -3.43 20.10 -13.48
CA PRO A 281 -3.04 18.71 -13.74
C PRO A 281 -3.14 17.79 -12.50
N MET A 282 -3.06 18.37 -11.29
CA MET A 282 -3.21 17.67 -10.01
C MET A 282 -4.66 17.66 -9.50
N GLY A 283 -5.63 18.15 -10.28
CA GLY A 283 -7.07 18.04 -9.95
C GLY A 283 -7.66 19.19 -9.13
N ALA A 284 -6.88 20.20 -8.76
CA ALA A 284 -7.41 21.38 -8.09
C ALA A 284 -8.31 22.19 -9.05
N SER A 285 -9.50 22.59 -8.61
CA SER A 285 -10.40 23.43 -9.42
C SER A 285 -9.86 24.84 -9.52
N VAL A 286 -9.89 25.42 -10.74
CA VAL A 286 -9.43 26.78 -10.99
C VAL A 286 -10.64 27.70 -11.09
N THR A 287 -10.70 28.68 -10.19
CA THR A 287 -11.78 29.67 -10.11
C THR A 287 -11.58 30.82 -11.10
N PRO A 288 -12.65 31.55 -11.46
CA PRO A 288 -12.55 32.79 -12.24
C PRO A 288 -11.55 33.81 -11.65
N LYS A 289 -11.46 33.87 -10.32
CA LYS A 289 -10.51 34.74 -9.60
C LYS A 289 -9.06 34.31 -9.85
N GLU A 290 -8.75 33.02 -9.76
CA GLU A 290 -7.40 32.50 -10.04
C GLU A 290 -7.02 32.65 -11.51
N LEU A 291 -7.96 32.53 -12.44
CA LEU A 291 -7.70 32.84 -13.86
C LEU A 291 -7.18 34.27 -14.05
N ILE A 292 -7.73 35.23 -13.30
CA ILE A 292 -7.32 36.64 -13.36
C ILE A 292 -6.01 36.87 -12.58
N GLU A 293 -5.95 36.43 -11.32
CA GLU A 293 -4.86 36.78 -10.40
C GLU A 293 -3.61 35.91 -10.58
N THR A 294 -3.77 34.61 -10.83
CA THR A 294 -2.68 33.64 -10.95
C THR A 294 -2.23 33.45 -12.39
N TYR A 295 -3.18 33.40 -13.33
CA TYR A 295 -2.91 33.14 -14.75
C TYR A 295 -2.89 34.40 -15.63
N ASP A 296 -3.05 35.60 -15.04
CA ASP A 296 -3.06 36.92 -15.70
C ASP A 296 -4.01 37.03 -16.91
N ILE A 297 -5.15 36.33 -16.87
CA ILE A 297 -6.14 36.37 -17.96
C ILE A 297 -7.00 37.63 -17.83
N LYS A 298 -7.08 38.41 -18.92
CA LYS A 298 -7.84 39.67 -18.98
C LYS A 298 -8.92 39.61 -20.05
N VAL A 299 -10.05 40.25 -19.79
CA VAL A 299 -11.06 40.45 -20.83
C VAL A 299 -10.46 41.28 -21.97
N ASN A 300 -10.75 40.89 -23.20
CA ASN A 300 -10.18 41.39 -24.45
C ASN A 300 -8.69 41.05 -24.70
N SER A 301 -8.06 40.22 -23.85
CA SER A 301 -6.75 39.66 -24.17
C SER A 301 -6.87 38.38 -25.00
N HIS A 302 -5.79 38.04 -25.70
CA HIS A 302 -5.68 36.76 -26.39
C HIS A 302 -5.11 35.71 -25.46
N LEU A 303 -5.71 34.53 -25.41
CA LEU A 303 -5.14 33.40 -24.71
C LEU A 303 -3.85 32.95 -25.40
N PRO A 304 -2.81 32.58 -24.64
CA PRO A 304 -1.58 32.06 -25.22
C PRO A 304 -1.85 30.72 -25.93
N GLN A 305 -0.99 30.41 -26.89
CA GLN A 305 -1.09 29.20 -27.69
C GLN A 305 0.25 28.47 -27.71
N ILE A 306 0.21 27.14 -27.71
CA ILE A 306 1.39 26.30 -27.89
C ILE A 306 1.93 26.46 -29.33
N SER A 307 3.23 26.72 -29.47
CA SER A 307 3.82 26.90 -30.80
C SER A 307 3.94 25.55 -31.52
N PRO A 308 3.83 25.51 -32.86
CA PRO A 308 4.02 24.27 -33.63
C PRO A 308 5.39 23.62 -33.39
N GLN A 309 6.43 24.43 -33.16
CA GLN A 309 7.76 23.95 -32.83
C GLN A 309 7.78 23.16 -31.52
N ILE A 310 7.14 23.67 -30.45
CA ILE A 310 7.04 22.95 -29.18
C ILE A 310 6.31 21.62 -29.36
N VAL A 311 5.23 21.60 -30.16
CA VAL A 311 4.49 20.37 -30.45
C VAL A 311 5.38 19.35 -31.17
N GLU A 312 6.10 19.78 -32.21
CA GLU A 312 7.00 18.92 -32.98
C GLU A 312 8.12 18.34 -32.11
N GLU A 313 8.80 19.18 -31.33
CA GLU A 313 9.91 18.80 -30.44
C GLU A 313 9.47 17.81 -29.35
N ASN A 314 8.25 17.95 -28.82
CA ASN A 314 7.74 17.12 -27.72
C ASN A 314 6.96 15.87 -28.17
N THR A 315 6.56 15.79 -29.44
CA THR A 315 5.80 14.64 -29.97
C THR A 315 6.50 13.29 -29.75
N PRO A 316 7.83 13.13 -29.96
CA PRO A 316 8.52 11.86 -29.68
C PRO A 316 8.44 11.44 -28.21
N VAL A 317 8.57 12.39 -27.28
CA VAL A 317 8.48 12.15 -25.83
C VAL A 317 7.05 11.78 -25.44
N TYR A 318 6.05 12.47 -25.99
CA TYR A 318 4.63 12.17 -25.79
C TYR A 318 4.28 10.74 -26.24
N LYS A 319 4.74 10.33 -27.43
CA LYS A 319 4.55 8.95 -27.93
C LYS A 319 5.15 7.92 -27.00
N LYS A 320 6.36 8.18 -26.48
CA LYS A 320 7.04 7.29 -25.55
C LYS A 320 6.30 7.21 -24.21
N ALA A 321 5.78 8.32 -23.70
CA ALA A 321 5.00 8.37 -22.47
C ALA A 321 3.71 7.55 -22.59
N LEU A 322 2.94 7.73 -23.68
CA LEU A 322 1.73 6.92 -23.93
C LEU A 322 2.03 5.41 -24.00
N THR A 323 3.10 5.04 -24.71
CA THR A 323 3.50 3.64 -24.88
C THR A 323 3.81 2.95 -23.54
N HIS A 324 4.34 3.70 -22.58
CA HIS A 324 4.77 3.19 -21.28
C HIS A 324 3.87 3.64 -20.13
N GLU A 325 2.67 4.16 -20.41
CA GLU A 325 1.77 4.68 -19.39
C GLU A 325 1.41 3.63 -18.33
N GLN A 326 1.14 2.39 -18.76
CA GLN A 326 0.81 1.28 -17.87
C GLN A 326 1.97 0.90 -16.93
N TYR A 327 3.23 1.11 -17.35
CA TYR A 327 4.37 0.94 -16.47
C TYR A 327 4.35 1.98 -15.35
N TRP A 328 4.19 3.26 -15.71
CA TRP A 328 4.18 4.36 -14.75
C TRP A 328 2.97 4.31 -13.81
N LEU A 329 1.79 3.95 -14.34
CA LEU A 329 0.59 3.76 -13.53
C LEU A 329 0.84 2.75 -12.40
N LYS A 330 1.51 1.62 -12.69
CA LYS A 330 1.87 0.64 -11.66
C LYS A 330 2.81 1.20 -10.60
N GLN A 331 3.84 1.96 -11.01
CA GLN A 331 4.78 2.56 -10.06
C GLN A 331 4.11 3.62 -9.17
N LEU A 332 3.20 4.42 -9.73
CA LEU A 332 2.44 5.42 -8.99
C LEU A 332 1.47 4.77 -7.98
N ILE A 333 0.72 3.74 -8.40
CA ILE A 333 -0.20 3.01 -7.52
C ILE A 333 0.54 2.33 -6.37
N SER A 334 1.74 1.80 -6.64
CA SER A 334 2.52 1.13 -5.60
C SER A 334 3.29 2.10 -4.70
N SER A 335 3.29 3.41 -4.99
CA SER A 335 4.12 4.36 -4.25
C SER A 335 3.73 4.42 -2.78
N THR A 336 4.71 4.33 -1.88
CA THR A 336 4.50 4.41 -0.43
C THR A 336 5.32 5.53 0.17
N GLU A 337 4.76 6.19 1.17
CA GLU A 337 5.46 7.25 1.87
C GLU A 337 6.51 6.68 2.82
N HIS A 338 7.49 7.51 3.17
CA HIS A 338 8.48 7.16 4.16
C HIS A 338 7.93 7.45 5.57
N GLY A 339 7.77 6.43 6.40
CA GLY A 339 7.15 6.50 7.74
C GLY A 339 7.89 7.37 8.74
N PHE A 340 9.23 7.45 8.64
CA PHE A 340 10.03 8.35 9.49
C PHE A 340 9.70 9.85 9.31
N PHE A 341 9.30 10.29 8.12
CA PHE A 341 9.10 11.70 7.80
C PHE A 341 7.61 12.07 7.76
N SER A 342 7.19 13.03 8.60
CA SER A 342 5.82 13.55 8.62
C SER A 342 5.75 14.98 8.09
N ASP A 343 4.57 15.39 7.59
CA ASP A 343 4.35 16.75 7.09
C ASP A 343 4.62 17.84 8.13
N ARG A 344 4.49 17.53 9.42
CA ARG A 344 4.76 18.45 10.53
C ARG A 344 6.24 18.78 10.69
N MET A 345 7.10 17.97 10.10
CA MET A 345 8.53 18.25 10.05
C MET A 345 8.82 19.36 9.05
N PHE A 346 7.96 19.61 8.06
CA PHE A 346 8.18 20.65 7.07
C PHE A 346 7.76 22.03 7.57
N GLU A 347 8.52 23.06 7.17
CA GLU A 347 8.15 24.45 7.37
C GLU A 347 7.99 25.12 5.99
N GLU A 348 6.78 25.59 5.67
CA GLU A 348 6.42 26.14 4.34
C GLU A 348 7.26 27.34 3.90
N ASN A 349 7.80 28.08 4.86
CA ASN A 349 8.74 29.18 4.65
C ASN A 349 10.06 28.95 5.41
N GLY A 350 10.40 27.69 5.67
CA GLY A 350 11.61 27.32 6.39
C GLY A 350 12.86 27.66 5.59
N THR A 351 13.95 27.94 6.31
CA THR A 351 15.26 28.13 5.69
C THR A 351 15.85 26.79 5.28
N GLU A 352 16.34 26.71 4.05
CA GLU A 352 17.12 25.56 3.57
C GLU A 352 18.31 25.28 4.48
N LYS A 353 18.42 24.04 4.95
CA LYS A 353 19.60 23.55 5.66
C LYS A 353 20.38 22.63 4.73
N LYS A 354 21.64 22.95 4.52
CA LYS A 354 22.59 22.13 3.74
C LYS A 354 23.48 21.35 4.68
N LEU A 355 23.64 20.06 4.42
CA LEU A 355 24.58 19.22 5.13
C LEU A 355 25.89 19.10 4.34
N SER A 356 26.90 18.53 4.98
CA SER A 356 28.20 18.28 4.35
C SER A 356 28.04 17.36 3.14
N PRO A 357 28.68 17.68 1.99
CA PRO A 357 28.62 16.83 0.81
C PRO A 357 29.37 15.51 1.03
N ILE A 358 28.92 14.47 0.36
CA ILE A 358 29.51 13.12 0.41
C ILE A 358 30.15 12.83 -0.94
N ARG A 359 31.39 12.35 -0.97
CA ARG A 359 32.08 11.99 -2.21
C ARG A 359 32.37 10.50 -2.27
N LEU A 360 32.02 9.89 -3.40
CA LEU A 360 32.46 8.54 -3.70
C LEU A 360 33.94 8.55 -4.10
N ASN A 361 34.79 7.94 -3.26
CA ASN A 361 36.21 7.80 -3.58
C ASN A 361 36.42 6.55 -4.45
N THR A 362 36.53 6.75 -5.77
CA THR A 362 36.70 5.68 -6.76
C THR A 362 38.16 5.24 -6.96
N ALA A 363 39.13 5.90 -6.31
CA ALA A 363 40.55 5.78 -6.64
C ALA A 363 41.17 4.39 -6.33
N SER A 364 40.47 3.50 -5.64
CA SER A 364 41.01 2.20 -5.20
C SER A 364 40.08 1.00 -5.42
N THR A 365 38.90 1.17 -6.03
CA THR A 365 37.88 0.11 -6.13
C THR A 365 37.27 0.04 -7.52
N GLN A 366 37.32 -1.13 -8.16
CA GLN A 366 36.64 -1.37 -9.44
C GLN A 366 35.15 -1.57 -9.17
N LEU A 367 34.34 -0.55 -9.45
CA LEU A 367 32.88 -0.61 -9.29
C LEU A 367 32.26 -1.50 -10.36
N ALA A 368 31.25 -2.29 -9.98
CA ALA A 368 30.51 -3.14 -10.92
C ALA A 368 29.49 -2.35 -11.77
N HIS A 369 29.04 -1.20 -11.27
CA HIS A 369 28.07 -0.31 -11.89
C HIS A 369 28.56 1.15 -11.88
N SER A 370 27.82 2.06 -12.50
CA SER A 370 28.14 3.50 -12.49
C SER A 370 28.07 4.09 -11.08
N SER A 371 28.83 5.16 -10.82
CA SER A 371 28.82 5.87 -9.54
C SER A 371 27.41 6.29 -9.11
N GLU A 372 26.58 6.78 -10.05
CA GLU A 372 25.18 7.12 -9.81
C GLU A 372 24.37 6.00 -9.13
N VAL A 373 24.63 4.72 -9.48
CA VAL A 373 23.96 3.57 -8.87
C VAL A 373 24.38 3.43 -7.41
N TYR A 374 25.68 3.56 -7.11
CA TYR A 374 26.19 3.47 -5.74
C TYR A 374 25.69 4.63 -4.87
N LEU A 375 25.66 5.84 -5.41
CA LEU A 375 25.16 7.02 -4.71
C LEU A 375 23.66 6.89 -4.40
N LEU A 376 22.84 6.44 -5.36
CA LEU A 376 21.42 6.21 -5.10
C LEU A 376 21.19 5.03 -4.14
N ALA A 377 21.93 3.94 -4.30
CA ALA A 377 21.79 2.78 -3.43
C ALA A 377 22.20 3.08 -1.98
N SER A 378 23.21 3.93 -1.72
CA SER A 378 23.55 4.34 -0.35
C SER A 378 22.44 5.16 0.31
N ILE A 379 21.83 6.10 -0.44
CA ILE A 379 20.66 6.87 0.00
C ILE A 379 19.48 5.93 0.30
N MET A 380 19.17 5.01 -0.62
CA MET A 380 18.05 4.10 -0.44
C MET A 380 18.26 3.11 0.72
N ILE A 381 19.47 2.59 0.91
CA ILE A 381 19.80 1.73 2.08
C ILE A 381 19.66 2.52 3.38
N TYR A 382 20.14 3.76 3.42
CA TYR A 382 20.00 4.62 4.60
C TYR A 382 18.53 4.84 4.95
N LEU A 383 17.74 5.32 3.99
CA LEU A 383 16.30 5.56 4.14
C LEU A 383 15.57 4.27 4.56
N TYR A 384 15.85 3.15 3.91
CA TYR A 384 15.28 1.85 4.26
C TYR A 384 15.52 1.46 5.72
N ARG A 385 16.75 1.67 6.22
CA ARG A 385 17.11 1.33 7.59
C ARG A 385 16.48 2.24 8.63
N ILE A 386 16.42 3.55 8.38
CA ILE A 386 15.74 4.48 9.30
C ILE A 386 14.21 4.36 9.23
N ASN A 387 13.69 3.74 8.16
CA ASN A 387 12.27 3.39 8.01
C ASN A 387 11.93 2.00 8.57
N ASN A 388 12.73 1.45 9.48
CA ASN A 388 12.52 0.13 10.07
C ASN A 388 12.33 -1.00 9.04
N TYR A 389 13.06 -0.94 7.92
CA TYR A 389 12.96 -1.92 6.82
C TYR A 389 11.58 -1.97 6.16
N GLU A 390 10.76 -0.92 6.29
CA GLU A 390 9.52 -0.78 5.54
C GLU A 390 9.75 -0.13 4.18
N SER A 391 8.94 -0.52 3.20
CA SER A 391 8.99 0.04 1.85
C SER A 391 8.63 1.52 1.83
N PHE A 392 9.36 2.28 1.03
CA PHE A 392 9.12 3.70 0.74
C PHE A 392 9.41 4.00 -0.73
N THR A 393 9.01 5.20 -1.17
CA THR A 393 9.28 5.72 -2.51
C THR A 393 10.04 7.05 -2.42
N VAL A 394 11.09 7.18 -3.23
CA VAL A 394 11.76 8.45 -3.51
C VAL A 394 11.47 8.86 -4.95
N PHE A 395 11.52 10.16 -5.23
CA PHE A 395 11.27 10.66 -6.57
C PHE A 395 12.57 11.11 -7.24
N TRP A 396 12.92 10.39 -8.30
CA TRP A 396 14.04 10.71 -9.16
C TRP A 396 13.73 11.93 -10.03
N HIS A 397 14.46 13.01 -9.82
CA HIS A 397 14.38 14.23 -10.62
C HIS A 397 15.17 14.06 -11.91
N GLN A 398 14.47 13.99 -13.04
CA GLN A 398 15.07 13.98 -14.36
C GLN A 398 14.64 15.21 -15.15
N PRO A 399 15.55 16.18 -15.39
CA PRO A 399 15.24 17.33 -16.23
C PRO A 399 14.89 16.87 -17.65
N GLN A 400 13.70 17.24 -18.14
CA GLN A 400 13.33 17.03 -19.54
C GLN A 400 13.77 18.24 -20.36
N GLY A 401 14.46 18.00 -21.47
CA GLY A 401 14.86 19.06 -22.41
C GLY A 401 13.62 19.75 -22.97
N LEU A 402 13.54 21.08 -22.80
CA LEU A 402 12.45 21.99 -23.22
C LEU A 402 11.16 21.91 -22.40
N ASN A 403 11.28 22.08 -21.07
CA ASN A 403 10.13 22.13 -20.17
C ASN A 403 9.48 23.53 -20.10
N THR A 404 8.80 23.96 -21.16
CA THR A 404 8.00 25.20 -21.15
C THR A 404 6.51 24.96 -20.92
N THR A 405 6.07 23.73 -20.65
CA THR A 405 4.63 23.39 -20.53
C THR A 405 4.27 22.54 -19.30
N ASN A 406 5.24 22.05 -18.50
CA ASN A 406 5.02 21.10 -17.40
C ASN A 406 4.14 19.88 -17.80
N LEU A 407 4.13 19.51 -19.08
CA LEU A 407 3.30 18.42 -19.61
C LEU A 407 3.78 17.05 -19.15
N PHE A 408 5.08 16.90 -19.01
CA PHE A 408 5.76 15.69 -18.58
C PHE A 408 6.19 15.80 -17.13
N SER A 409 6.15 14.69 -16.40
CA SER A 409 6.67 14.66 -15.04
C SER A 409 8.19 14.71 -15.04
N ASN A 410 8.76 15.55 -14.19
CA ASN A 410 10.18 15.53 -13.87
C ASN A 410 10.49 14.62 -12.67
N LEU A 411 9.45 14.13 -11.96
CA LEU A 411 9.57 13.35 -10.74
C LEU A 411 9.12 11.92 -11.00
N LEU A 412 10.09 11.01 -11.07
CA LEU A 412 9.88 9.62 -11.43
C LEU A 412 10.02 8.74 -10.18
N PRO A 413 8.97 8.00 -9.77
CA PRO A 413 9.02 7.21 -8.54
C PRO A 413 10.05 6.07 -8.64
N ILE A 414 10.87 5.92 -7.60
CA ILE A 414 11.75 4.78 -7.34
C ILE A 414 11.39 4.24 -5.97
N SER A 415 10.88 3.02 -5.92
CA SER A 415 10.41 2.42 -4.68
C SER A 415 11.26 1.25 -4.21
N ALA A 416 11.27 1.03 -2.89
CA ALA A 416 12.01 -0.03 -2.20
C ALA A 416 11.15 -1.29 -1.88
N HIS A 417 10.07 -1.55 -2.63
CA HIS A 417 9.15 -2.68 -2.37
C HIS A 417 9.82 -4.07 -2.42
N ASP A 418 10.90 -4.17 -3.18
CA ASP A 418 11.70 -5.36 -3.43
C ASP A 418 12.93 -5.46 -2.52
N PHE A 419 13.07 -4.54 -1.56
CA PHE A 419 14.13 -4.62 -0.56
C PHE A 419 13.72 -5.59 0.54
N GLN A 420 14.69 -6.36 1.04
CA GLN A 420 14.53 -7.20 2.22
C GLN A 420 15.76 -7.02 3.11
N SER A 421 15.58 -7.07 4.43
CA SER A 421 16.65 -6.79 5.38
C SER A 421 17.82 -7.77 5.28
N ASP A 422 17.54 -9.00 4.84
CA ASP A 422 18.44 -10.14 4.67
C ASP A 422 19.08 -10.23 3.27
N LEU A 423 18.84 -9.27 2.39
CA LEU A 423 19.58 -9.16 1.14
C LEU A 423 21.01 -8.70 1.38
N LYS A 424 21.92 -9.15 0.52
CA LYS A 424 23.28 -8.62 0.44
C LYS A 424 23.25 -7.22 -0.16
N ILE A 425 24.19 -6.38 0.25
CA ILE A 425 24.36 -5.03 -0.29
C ILE A 425 24.50 -5.04 -1.82
N GLY A 426 25.26 -6.00 -2.38
CA GLY A 426 25.43 -6.16 -3.82
C GLY A 426 24.12 -6.46 -4.57
N GLU A 427 23.17 -7.14 -3.93
CA GLU A 427 21.85 -7.41 -4.51
C GLU A 427 21.00 -6.14 -4.55
N ILE A 428 21.07 -5.30 -3.52
CA ILE A 428 20.42 -3.97 -3.53
C ILE A 428 21.01 -3.08 -4.64
N ILE A 429 22.33 -3.08 -4.82
CA ILE A 429 22.99 -2.33 -5.90
C ILE A 429 22.46 -2.76 -7.27
N GLU A 430 22.31 -4.07 -7.50
CA GLU A 430 21.75 -4.62 -8.75
C GLU A 430 20.28 -4.20 -8.94
N LEU A 431 19.45 -4.27 -7.88
CA LEU A 431 18.05 -3.81 -7.93
C LEU A 431 17.97 -2.31 -8.29
N VAL A 432 18.81 -1.47 -7.68
CA VAL A 432 18.85 -0.03 -7.96
C VAL A 432 19.32 0.24 -9.39
N SER A 433 20.33 -0.48 -9.88
CA SER A 433 20.79 -0.45 -11.28
C SER A 433 19.64 -0.77 -12.25
N GLN A 434 18.86 -1.82 -11.97
CA GLN A 434 17.70 -2.21 -12.77
C GLN A 434 16.62 -1.13 -12.77
N LYS A 435 16.35 -0.50 -11.62
CA LYS A 435 15.37 0.61 -11.51
C LYS A 435 15.80 1.82 -12.34
N LEU A 436 17.06 2.26 -12.25
CA LEU A 436 17.58 3.37 -13.06
C LEU A 436 17.55 3.04 -14.56
N ASN A 437 17.93 1.83 -14.96
CA ASN A 437 17.84 1.39 -16.34
C ASN A 437 16.38 1.34 -16.83
N SER A 438 15.45 0.94 -15.97
CA SER A 438 14.02 0.96 -16.27
C SER A 438 13.52 2.38 -16.48
N ILE A 439 13.91 3.35 -15.63
CA ILE A 439 13.59 4.77 -15.81
C ILE A 439 14.09 5.27 -17.16
N ARG A 440 15.37 5.04 -17.50
CA ARG A 440 15.95 5.46 -18.79
C ARG A 440 15.21 4.84 -19.98
N ARG A 441 14.83 3.55 -19.88
CA ARG A 441 14.07 2.82 -20.90
C ARG A 441 12.67 3.41 -21.09
N HIS A 442 11.91 3.62 -20.02
CA HIS A 442 10.51 4.04 -20.09
C HIS A 442 10.34 5.56 -20.28
N GLY A 443 11.34 6.36 -19.88
CA GLY A 443 11.35 7.82 -20.06
C GLY A 443 10.57 8.54 -18.96
N THR A 444 9.49 9.23 -19.33
CA THR A 444 8.63 10.00 -18.41
C THR A 444 7.16 9.65 -18.66
N TYR A 445 6.25 10.18 -17.86
CA TYR A 445 4.81 10.09 -17.99
C TYR A 445 4.17 11.48 -18.07
N LEU A 446 2.92 11.54 -18.55
CA LEU A 446 2.15 12.78 -18.65
C LEU A 446 1.59 13.18 -17.28
N ASN A 447 1.73 14.45 -16.91
CA ASN A 447 1.21 14.95 -15.63
C ASN A 447 -0.33 14.93 -15.55
N ASP A 448 -1.03 14.80 -16.68
CA ASP A 448 -2.49 14.64 -16.70
C ASP A 448 -2.97 13.21 -16.34
N ILE A 449 -2.05 12.27 -16.09
CA ILE A 449 -2.37 10.87 -15.75
C ILE A 449 -3.28 10.77 -14.51
N TYR A 450 -3.08 11.63 -13.51
CA TYR A 450 -3.85 11.66 -12.27
C TYR A 450 -5.34 11.95 -12.51
N MET A 451 -5.65 12.74 -13.56
CA MET A 451 -7.02 13.06 -13.93
C MET A 451 -7.63 12.06 -14.91
N ARG A 452 -6.81 11.24 -15.55
CA ARG A 452 -7.23 10.22 -16.51
C ARG A 452 -7.44 8.85 -15.90
N GLN A 453 -6.84 8.59 -14.74
CA GLN A 453 -6.82 7.29 -14.09
C GLN A 453 -7.56 7.34 -12.74
N PRO A 454 -8.80 6.82 -12.66
CA PRO A 454 -9.58 6.80 -11.42
C PRO A 454 -8.86 6.11 -10.25
N SER A 455 -7.99 5.13 -10.54
CA SER A 455 -7.18 4.42 -9.54
C SER A 455 -6.15 5.31 -8.83
N LEU A 456 -5.88 6.51 -9.34
CA LEU A 456 -4.95 7.47 -8.73
C LEU A 456 -5.68 8.55 -7.90
N THR A 457 -7.03 8.55 -7.86
CA THR A 457 -7.79 9.62 -7.20
C THR A 457 -7.56 9.67 -5.69
N SER A 458 -7.50 8.52 -4.99
CA SER A 458 -7.19 8.48 -3.56
C SER A 458 -5.76 8.97 -3.29
N ILE A 459 -4.80 8.58 -4.14
CA ILE A 459 -3.41 9.02 -4.03
C ILE A 459 -3.30 10.54 -4.11
N VAL A 460 -4.03 11.20 -5.01
CA VAL A 460 -4.02 12.67 -5.09
C VAL A 460 -4.59 13.31 -3.81
N GLN A 461 -5.60 12.70 -3.20
CA GLN A 461 -6.25 13.23 -1.99
C GLN A 461 -5.39 13.02 -0.73
N GLU A 462 -4.65 11.92 -0.68
CA GLU A 462 -3.84 11.51 0.47
C GLU A 462 -2.35 11.88 0.33
N ALA A 463 -1.90 12.28 -0.86
CA ALA A 463 -0.50 12.60 -1.11
C ALA A 463 0.00 13.68 -0.16
N LYS A 464 1.07 13.35 0.58
CA LYS A 464 1.86 14.35 1.29
C LYS A 464 2.19 15.53 0.39
N LYS A 465 2.12 16.72 0.99
CA LYS A 465 2.51 17.96 0.33
C LYS A 465 4.00 17.95 -0.06
N TYR A 466 4.81 17.14 0.64
CA TYR A 466 6.26 17.09 0.46
C TYR A 466 6.79 15.66 0.27
N VAL A 467 7.81 15.54 -0.58
CA VAL A 467 8.40 14.25 -0.96
C VAL A 467 9.92 14.24 -0.79
N ILE A 468 10.50 13.05 -0.72
CA ILE A 468 11.96 12.85 -0.79
C ILE A 468 12.35 12.82 -2.28
N THR A 469 13.27 13.69 -2.67
CA THR A 469 13.72 13.81 -4.06
C THR A 469 15.20 13.48 -4.20
N VAL A 470 15.56 12.86 -5.32
CA VAL A 470 16.95 12.51 -5.65
C VAL A 470 17.21 12.92 -7.10
N GLY A 471 18.31 13.61 -7.40
CA GLY A 471 18.65 13.97 -8.79
C GLY A 471 19.48 15.24 -8.87
N THR A 472 19.47 15.93 -10.01
CA THR A 472 20.33 17.11 -10.23
C THR A 472 19.75 18.42 -9.70
N GLU A 473 18.43 18.54 -9.65
CA GLU A 473 17.73 19.76 -9.27
C GLU A 473 16.66 19.46 -8.23
N ARG A 474 16.46 20.43 -7.35
CA ARG A 474 15.44 20.42 -6.31
C ARG A 474 14.10 20.88 -6.87
N THR A 475 13.01 20.35 -6.32
CA THR A 475 11.65 20.86 -6.53
C THR A 475 11.14 21.61 -5.30
N GLU A 476 10.16 22.50 -5.47
CA GLU A 476 9.58 23.27 -4.36
C GLU A 476 9.00 22.37 -3.26
N ASN A 477 8.47 21.20 -3.64
CA ASN A 477 7.86 20.23 -2.74
C ASN A 477 8.86 19.22 -2.13
N SER A 478 10.17 19.45 -2.27
CA SER A 478 11.18 18.56 -1.69
C SER A 478 11.33 18.81 -0.17
N LEU A 479 10.93 17.85 0.66
CA LEU A 479 11.23 17.84 2.12
C LEU A 479 12.74 17.66 2.35
N ILE A 480 13.29 16.65 1.67
CA ILE A 480 14.72 16.35 1.57
C ILE A 480 15.05 16.22 0.08
N HIS A 481 16.17 16.82 -0.31
CA HIS A 481 16.73 16.69 -1.63
C HIS A 481 18.15 16.11 -1.53
N PHE A 482 18.35 14.98 -2.19
CA PHE A 482 19.65 14.38 -2.41
C PHE A 482 20.12 14.72 -3.83
N GLY A 483 20.94 15.76 -3.92
CA GLY A 483 21.57 16.23 -5.14
C GLY A 483 22.69 15.31 -5.61
N ILE A 484 22.42 14.38 -6.52
CA ILE A 484 23.44 13.52 -7.14
C ILE A 484 24.01 14.27 -8.36
N GLN A 485 25.31 14.52 -8.35
CA GLN A 485 26.04 15.11 -9.47
C GLN A 485 26.89 14.04 -10.16
N PRO A 486 26.50 13.58 -11.36
CA PRO A 486 27.22 12.50 -12.06
C PRO A 486 28.68 12.84 -12.41
N ASP A 487 29.00 14.12 -12.61
CA ASP A 487 30.35 14.56 -13.01
C ASP A 487 31.33 14.67 -11.83
N SER A 488 30.81 14.82 -10.60
CA SER A 488 31.61 15.04 -9.39
C SER A 488 31.56 13.88 -8.40
N ASP A 489 30.83 12.80 -8.72
CA ASP A 489 30.65 11.62 -7.87
C ASP A 489 30.22 12.00 -6.43
N GLU A 490 29.42 13.07 -6.31
CA GLU A 490 29.06 13.72 -5.05
C GLU A 490 27.55 13.68 -4.78
N ILE A 491 27.19 13.54 -3.49
CA ILE A 491 25.84 13.75 -2.97
C ILE A 491 25.84 15.06 -2.18
N ASN A 492 25.01 16.00 -2.60
CA ASN A 492 24.66 17.20 -1.85
C ASN A 492 23.33 16.98 -1.14
N ILE A 493 23.24 17.28 0.16
CA ILE A 493 22.00 17.05 0.92
C ILE A 493 21.44 18.39 1.40
N ALA A 494 20.17 18.64 1.07
CA ALA A 494 19.43 19.80 1.54
C ALA A 494 18.07 19.38 2.11
N HIS A 495 17.63 20.00 3.21
CA HIS A 495 16.34 19.72 3.81
C HIS A 495 15.70 20.98 4.43
N TYR A 496 14.38 20.92 4.62
CA TYR A 496 13.55 22.03 5.14
C TYR A 496 12.83 21.63 6.42
N ILE A 497 13.53 20.83 7.23
CA ILE A 497 12.97 20.33 8.48
C ILE A 497 13.02 21.44 9.54
N ASN A 498 11.85 21.74 10.10
CA ASN A 498 11.61 22.78 11.09
C ASN A 498 12.62 22.66 12.24
N SER A 499 13.38 23.73 12.49
CA SER A 499 14.37 23.79 13.57
C SER A 499 13.77 23.69 14.97
N HIS A 500 12.48 23.98 15.12
CA HIS A 500 11.73 23.89 16.37
C HIS A 500 11.03 22.55 16.55
N TYR A 501 11.20 21.59 15.63
CA TYR A 501 10.62 20.27 15.77
C TYR A 501 11.25 19.54 16.98
N GLN A 502 10.50 19.45 18.09
CA GLN A 502 10.94 18.86 19.35
C GLN A 502 10.76 17.32 19.41
N GLY A 503 10.80 16.63 18.28
CA GLY A 503 10.54 15.19 18.18
C GLY A 503 11.65 14.27 18.72
N GLY A 504 12.47 14.71 19.67
CA GLY A 504 13.49 13.88 20.33
C GLY A 504 14.64 13.44 19.41
N THR A 505 14.83 12.14 19.24
CA THR A 505 15.98 11.49 18.55
C THR A 505 16.04 11.72 17.04
N VAL A 506 15.04 12.37 16.44
CA VAL A 506 14.99 12.66 15.00
C VAL A 506 16.08 13.65 14.57
N MET A 507 16.34 14.69 15.36
CA MET A 507 17.32 15.74 14.99
C MET A 507 18.75 15.20 14.86
N PRO A 508 19.27 14.41 15.81
CA PRO A 508 20.59 13.76 15.66
C PRO A 508 20.70 12.89 14.40
N VAL A 509 19.66 12.11 14.04
CA VAL A 509 19.66 11.28 12.82
C VAL A 509 19.77 12.15 11.56
N LEU A 510 19.12 13.31 11.56
CA LEU A 510 19.18 14.27 10.44
C LEU A 510 20.53 14.97 10.35
N GLU A 511 21.08 15.42 11.49
CA GLU A 511 22.36 16.12 11.55
C GLU A 511 23.53 15.23 11.13
N ASN A 512 23.47 13.94 11.46
CA ASN A 512 24.49 12.95 11.10
C ASN A 512 24.21 12.20 9.78
N MET A 513 23.13 12.55 9.06
CA MET A 513 22.74 11.88 7.81
C MET A 513 23.88 11.79 6.78
N SER A 514 24.65 12.86 6.62
CA SER A 514 25.81 12.86 5.71
C SER A 514 26.86 11.83 6.10
N ALA A 515 27.16 11.72 7.39
CA ALA A 515 28.13 10.76 7.92
C ALA A 515 27.62 9.32 7.76
N HIS A 516 26.35 9.06 8.09
CA HIS A 516 25.73 7.73 7.95
C HIS A 516 25.75 7.23 6.51
N ILE A 517 25.34 8.07 5.55
CA ILE A 517 25.33 7.71 4.13
C ILE A 517 26.77 7.50 3.62
N ASN A 518 27.74 8.30 4.08
CA ASN A 518 29.15 8.11 3.73
C ASN A 518 29.70 6.76 4.24
N THR A 519 29.39 6.37 5.48
CA THR A 519 29.78 5.06 6.03
C THR A 519 29.13 3.92 5.25
N ILE A 520 27.83 4.02 4.92
CA ILE A 520 27.15 3.05 4.04
C ILE A 520 27.86 2.94 2.70
N LEU A 521 28.18 4.06 2.06
CA LEU A 521 28.84 4.10 0.77
C LEU A 521 30.23 3.43 0.81
N GLN A 522 31.00 3.62 1.89
CA GLN A 522 32.28 2.94 2.08
C GLN A 522 32.12 1.42 2.21
N ILE A 523 31.17 0.97 3.02
CA ILE A 523 30.86 -0.46 3.22
C ILE A 523 30.40 -1.12 1.91
N MET A 524 29.58 -0.42 1.12
CA MET A 524 29.13 -0.91 -0.19
C MET A 524 30.28 -1.19 -1.14
N CYS A 525 31.33 -0.37 -1.10
CA CYS A 525 32.51 -0.54 -1.94
C CYS A 525 33.43 -1.66 -1.45
N SER A 526 33.59 -1.84 -0.13
CA SER A 526 34.54 -2.81 0.43
C SER A 526 33.95 -4.20 0.68
N GLU A 527 32.67 -4.28 1.08
CA GLU A 527 32.04 -5.49 1.60
C GLU A 527 30.63 -5.74 1.01
N PRO A 528 30.48 -5.86 -0.33
CA PRO A 528 29.17 -6.00 -0.98
C PRO A 528 28.41 -7.30 -0.62
N ASN A 529 29.07 -8.26 0.04
CA ASN A 529 28.47 -9.51 0.47
C ASN A 529 27.84 -9.46 1.88
N LEU A 530 28.00 -8.36 2.63
CA LEU A 530 27.32 -8.18 3.91
C LEU A 530 25.81 -8.04 3.71
N LEU A 531 25.04 -8.56 4.67
CA LEU A 531 23.60 -8.35 4.68
C LEU A 531 23.27 -6.94 5.15
N VAL A 532 22.21 -6.34 4.60
CA VAL A 532 21.79 -4.95 4.90
C VAL A 532 21.58 -4.71 6.40
N HIS A 533 21.12 -5.72 7.13
CA HIS A 533 20.88 -5.64 8.58
C HIS A 533 22.12 -5.89 9.47
N GLN A 534 23.26 -6.32 8.91
CA GLN A 534 24.40 -6.83 9.69
C GLN A 534 25.49 -5.81 10.02
N PHE A 535 25.46 -4.63 9.41
CA PHE A 535 26.48 -3.60 9.64
C PHE A 535 25.93 -2.41 10.43
N SER A 536 26.82 -1.66 11.09
CA SER A 536 26.49 -0.36 11.67
C SER A 536 26.90 0.75 10.71
N PHE A 537 26.01 1.73 10.49
CA PHE A 537 26.37 2.98 9.80
C PHE A 537 26.71 4.13 10.76
N LEU A 538 26.56 3.90 12.07
CA LEU A 538 26.87 4.89 13.09
C LEU A 538 28.39 5.06 13.21
N GLU A 539 28.83 6.30 13.34
CA GLU A 539 30.24 6.57 13.61
C GLU A 539 30.60 6.17 15.05
N GLN A 540 31.91 6.06 15.32
CA GLN A 540 32.42 5.61 16.62
C GLN A 540 31.95 6.51 17.76
N ASP A 541 31.86 7.81 17.53
CA ASP A 541 31.42 8.79 18.53
C ASP A 541 29.91 8.65 18.85
N GLU A 542 29.07 8.45 17.83
CA GLU A 542 27.64 8.18 18.03
C GLU A 542 27.41 6.86 18.76
N HIS A 543 28.16 5.82 18.39
CA HIS A 543 28.10 4.53 19.06
C HIS A 543 28.55 4.64 20.53
N ALA A 544 29.62 5.39 20.81
CA ALA A 544 30.06 5.66 22.17
C ALA A 544 29.02 6.44 22.97
N GLN A 545 28.36 7.43 22.36
CA GLN A 545 27.29 8.20 22.98
C GLN A 545 26.07 7.32 23.30
N LEU A 546 25.67 6.42 22.40
CA LEU A 546 24.59 5.45 22.65
C LEU A 546 24.95 4.50 23.80
N LEU A 547 26.20 4.02 23.84
CA LEU A 547 26.68 3.19 24.95
C LEU A 547 26.66 3.97 26.27
N GLU A 548 27.07 5.24 26.27
CA GLU A 548 26.99 6.10 27.45
C GLU A 548 25.53 6.27 27.93
N TRP A 549 24.59 6.53 27.01
CA TRP A 549 23.16 6.61 27.32
C TRP A 549 22.58 5.29 27.83
N SER A 550 23.16 4.15 27.44
CA SER A 550 22.74 2.83 27.92
C SER A 550 23.20 2.53 29.37
N ILE A 551 24.09 3.34 29.94
CA ILE A 551 24.56 3.19 31.31
C ILE A 551 23.54 3.81 32.27
N GLY A 552 22.64 2.97 32.80
CA GLY A 552 21.71 3.32 33.87
C GLY A 552 22.27 3.11 35.28
N GLU A 553 21.50 3.56 36.29
CA GLU A 553 21.77 3.24 37.69
C GLU A 553 21.74 1.71 37.90
N TYR A 554 22.84 1.13 38.38
CA TYR A 554 22.88 -0.29 38.72
C TYR A 554 21.98 -0.56 39.92
N ARG A 555 20.96 -1.41 39.74
CA ARG A 555 20.07 -1.85 40.82
C ARG A 555 20.28 -3.34 41.10
N PRO A 556 20.68 -3.72 42.34
CA PRO A 556 20.85 -5.12 42.68
C PRO A 556 19.50 -5.85 42.62
N LEU A 557 19.46 -6.98 41.91
CA LEU A 557 18.30 -7.86 41.89
C LEU A 557 18.29 -8.73 43.15
N PRO A 558 17.10 -9.07 43.70
CA PRO A 558 17.02 -10.02 44.80
C PRO A 558 17.56 -11.39 44.37
N SER A 559 18.15 -12.11 45.33
CA SER A 559 18.60 -13.50 45.12
C SER A 559 17.45 -14.51 45.11
N ASN A 560 16.26 -14.09 45.55
CA ASN A 560 15.03 -14.89 45.58
C ASN A 560 14.52 -15.23 44.18
N THR A 561 13.87 -16.38 44.04
CA THR A 561 13.11 -16.74 42.84
C THR A 561 11.79 -15.93 42.77
N ILE A 562 11.14 -15.94 41.61
CA ILE A 562 9.84 -15.29 41.41
C ILE A 562 8.76 -15.91 42.31
N THR A 563 8.85 -17.23 42.51
CA THR A 563 7.97 -17.98 43.42
C THR A 563 8.26 -17.63 44.87
N ASP A 564 9.52 -17.46 45.28
CA ASP A 564 9.85 -16.98 46.64
C ASP A 564 9.26 -15.59 46.90
N LEU A 565 9.38 -14.68 45.94
CA LEU A 565 8.84 -13.32 46.05
C LEU A 565 7.30 -13.32 46.13
N PHE A 566 6.65 -14.17 45.33
CA PHE A 566 5.20 -14.39 45.42
C PHE A 566 4.80 -14.96 46.79
N GLU A 567 5.49 -16.01 47.28
CA GLU A 567 5.21 -16.61 48.59
C GLU A 567 5.40 -15.64 49.76
N GLN A 568 6.38 -14.73 49.66
CA GLN A 568 6.52 -13.65 50.64
C GLN A 568 5.25 -12.78 50.69
N ARG A 569 4.62 -12.50 49.54
CA ARG A 569 3.34 -11.78 49.50
C ARG A 569 2.19 -12.58 50.06
N VAL A 570 2.13 -13.88 49.78
CA VAL A 570 1.13 -14.79 50.37
C VAL A 570 1.23 -14.80 51.90
N LYS A 571 2.45 -14.85 52.45
CA LYS A 571 2.67 -14.80 53.90
C LYS A 571 2.31 -13.45 54.52
N PHE A 572 2.56 -12.36 53.79
CA PHE A 572 2.33 -11.00 54.28
C PHE A 572 0.85 -10.62 54.26
N SER A 573 0.13 -10.94 53.17
CA SER A 573 -1.27 -10.54 52.95
C SER A 573 -2.09 -11.68 52.30
N PRO A 574 -2.35 -12.78 53.01
CA PRO A 574 -2.98 -13.99 52.45
C PRO A 574 -4.40 -13.75 51.91
N GLU A 575 -5.20 -12.96 52.63
CA GLU A 575 -6.61 -12.68 52.31
C GLU A 575 -6.80 -11.59 51.26
N LYS A 576 -5.72 -10.95 50.82
CA LYS A 576 -5.80 -9.89 49.82
C LYS A 576 -6.16 -10.48 48.46
N THR A 577 -7.07 -9.82 47.74
CA THR A 577 -7.39 -10.17 46.36
C THR A 577 -6.18 -9.99 45.46
N VAL A 578 -5.74 -11.09 44.83
CA VAL A 578 -4.67 -11.10 43.82
C VAL A 578 -5.23 -10.90 42.42
N LEU A 579 -6.44 -11.40 42.15
CA LEU A 579 -7.09 -11.22 40.86
C LEU A 579 -8.62 -11.23 40.96
N PHE A 580 -9.27 -10.63 39.96
CA PHE A 580 -10.68 -10.80 39.66
C PHE A 580 -10.85 -11.56 38.35
N GLU A 581 -11.64 -12.63 38.37
CA GLU A 581 -12.03 -13.38 37.17
C GLU A 581 -13.56 -13.47 37.13
N ASN A 582 -14.19 -12.98 36.06
CA ASN A 582 -15.65 -12.84 35.96
C ASN A 582 -16.27 -12.13 37.18
N ASN A 583 -15.64 -11.03 37.62
CA ASN A 583 -15.96 -10.27 38.84
C ASN A 583 -15.90 -11.06 40.15
N THR A 584 -15.33 -12.27 40.15
CA THR A 584 -15.14 -13.08 41.34
C THR A 584 -13.72 -12.85 41.89
N PRO A 585 -13.57 -12.41 43.15
CA PRO A 585 -12.26 -12.20 43.75
C PRO A 585 -11.60 -13.54 44.11
N LEU A 586 -10.32 -13.66 43.80
CA LEU A 586 -9.44 -14.73 44.27
C LEU A 586 -8.33 -14.12 45.14
N SER A 587 -8.07 -14.69 46.31
CA SER A 587 -7.02 -14.22 47.21
C SER A 587 -5.63 -14.76 46.86
N TYR A 588 -4.58 -14.08 47.33
CA TYR A 588 -3.20 -14.56 47.24
C TYR A 588 -3.05 -15.98 47.79
N TYR A 589 -3.70 -16.28 48.91
CA TYR A 589 -3.68 -17.61 49.51
C TYR A 589 -4.36 -18.66 48.63
N GLN A 590 -5.51 -18.35 48.03
CA GLN A 590 -6.22 -19.28 47.13
C GLN A 590 -5.41 -19.58 45.87
N LEU A 591 -4.81 -18.55 45.24
CA LEU A 591 -3.93 -18.75 44.08
C LEU A 591 -2.69 -19.58 44.45
N TRP A 592 -2.10 -19.33 45.62
CA TRP A 592 -0.98 -20.10 46.13
C TRP A 592 -1.35 -21.57 46.38
N LEU A 593 -2.52 -21.84 46.97
CA LEU A 593 -3.00 -23.21 47.18
C LEU A 593 -3.14 -23.98 45.86
N GLU A 594 -3.67 -23.34 44.82
CA GLU A 594 -3.79 -23.97 43.49
C GLU A 594 -2.40 -24.24 42.88
N ALA A 595 -1.48 -23.28 42.94
CA ALA A 595 -0.10 -23.45 42.50
C ALA A 595 0.65 -24.54 43.29
N GLU A 596 0.41 -24.64 44.60
CA GLU A 596 1.00 -25.68 45.48
C GLU A 596 0.50 -27.07 45.12
N SER A 597 -0.80 -27.21 44.82
CA SER A 597 -1.41 -28.46 44.36
C SER A 597 -0.76 -28.91 43.03
N ILE A 598 -0.59 -27.98 42.09
CA ILE A 598 0.05 -28.24 40.80
C ILE A 598 1.52 -28.65 40.99
N SER A 599 2.25 -27.93 41.84
CA SER A 599 3.65 -28.25 42.14
C SER A 599 3.81 -29.63 42.76
N SER A 600 2.97 -29.96 43.76
CA SER A 600 2.97 -31.26 44.43
C SER A 600 2.63 -32.40 43.47
N TYR A 601 1.67 -32.15 42.56
CA TYR A 601 1.32 -33.09 41.51
C TYR A 601 2.49 -33.34 40.55
N LEU A 602 3.14 -32.30 40.05
CA LEU A 602 4.30 -32.44 39.16
C LEU A 602 5.47 -33.17 39.84
N GLN A 603 5.72 -32.90 41.12
CA GLN A 603 6.71 -33.63 41.91
C GLN A 603 6.37 -35.13 42.03
N SER A 604 5.07 -35.46 42.15
CA SER A 604 4.62 -36.86 42.22
C SER A 604 4.86 -37.64 40.92
N LEU A 605 4.95 -36.94 39.78
CA LEU A 605 5.27 -37.55 38.48
C LEU A 605 6.76 -37.90 38.33
N GLN A 606 7.62 -37.49 39.27
CA GLN A 606 9.06 -37.75 39.26
C GLN A 606 9.75 -37.37 37.95
N LEU A 607 9.28 -36.29 37.31
CA LEU A 607 9.88 -35.77 36.10
C LEU A 607 11.33 -35.33 36.35
N PRO A 608 12.24 -35.49 35.37
CA PRO A 608 13.57 -34.93 35.45
C PRO A 608 13.55 -33.44 35.81
N HIS A 609 14.55 -32.99 36.58
CA HIS A 609 14.72 -31.57 36.83
C HIS A 609 14.83 -30.82 35.50
N GLN A 610 14.11 -29.70 35.34
CA GLN A 610 14.04 -28.92 34.10
C GLN A 610 13.31 -29.59 32.92
N SER A 611 12.44 -30.57 33.18
CA SER A 611 11.45 -31.01 32.19
C SER A 611 10.57 -29.86 31.70
N ALA A 612 10.26 -29.85 30.40
CA ALA A 612 9.35 -28.88 29.79
C ALA A 612 7.88 -29.30 29.97
N VAL A 613 7.07 -28.42 30.54
CA VAL A 613 5.65 -28.63 30.84
C VAL A 613 4.82 -27.59 30.09
N SER A 614 4.02 -28.05 29.15
CA SER A 614 3.13 -27.20 28.35
C SER A 614 1.86 -26.85 29.09
N PHE A 615 1.38 -25.61 28.89
CA PHE A 615 0.13 -25.11 29.44
C PHE A 615 -0.53 -24.11 28.47
N SER A 616 -1.83 -23.86 28.63
CA SER A 616 -2.62 -23.04 27.71
C SER A 616 -2.31 -21.53 27.79
N MET A 617 -2.25 -20.85 26.64
CA MET A 617 -2.09 -19.40 26.47
C MET A 617 -3.38 -18.58 26.67
N VAL A 618 -4.29 -19.02 27.53
CA VAL A 618 -5.49 -18.24 27.87
C VAL A 618 -5.25 -17.50 29.18
N PRO A 619 -5.30 -16.16 29.24
CA PRO A 619 -5.23 -15.44 30.51
C PRO A 619 -6.38 -15.88 31.42
N SER A 620 -6.05 -16.54 32.53
CA SER A 620 -7.00 -16.98 33.56
C SER A 620 -6.27 -17.16 34.89
N ALA A 621 -7.03 -17.28 35.98
CA ALA A 621 -6.50 -17.65 37.29
C ALA A 621 -5.73 -18.97 37.24
N THR A 622 -6.29 -19.98 36.56
CA THR A 622 -5.67 -21.31 36.39
C THR A 622 -4.37 -21.22 35.61
N THR A 623 -4.27 -20.42 34.55
CA THR A 623 -3.02 -20.25 33.80
C THR A 623 -1.92 -19.64 34.66
N LEU A 624 -2.27 -18.67 35.51
CA LEU A 624 -1.32 -18.07 36.46
C LEU A 624 -0.88 -19.11 37.52
N ALA A 625 -1.81 -19.92 38.03
CA ALA A 625 -1.53 -20.99 38.98
C ALA A 625 -0.63 -22.09 38.38
N LEU A 626 -0.91 -22.51 37.13
CA LEU A 626 -0.10 -23.46 36.37
C LEU A 626 1.33 -22.97 36.21
N MET A 627 1.50 -21.72 35.79
CA MET A 627 2.82 -21.11 35.66
C MET A 627 3.57 -21.13 37.00
N LEU A 628 2.95 -20.65 38.09
CA LEU A 628 3.59 -20.63 39.41
C LEU A 628 3.92 -22.03 39.92
N GLY A 629 3.03 -23.01 39.73
CA GLY A 629 3.22 -24.40 40.16
C GLY A 629 4.33 -25.12 39.38
N ILE A 630 4.41 -24.90 38.07
CA ILE A 630 5.49 -25.44 37.21
C ILE A 630 6.84 -24.88 37.64
N LEU A 631 6.94 -23.55 37.79
CA LEU A 631 8.16 -22.88 38.22
C LEU A 631 8.59 -23.34 39.62
N LYS A 632 7.63 -23.49 40.54
CA LYS A 632 7.88 -23.99 41.89
C LYS A 632 8.38 -25.43 41.90
N ALA A 633 7.90 -26.27 40.99
CA ALA A 633 8.37 -27.65 40.84
C ALA A 633 9.78 -27.75 40.20
N GLY A 634 10.37 -26.65 39.72
CA GLY A 634 11.69 -26.63 39.09
C GLY A 634 11.68 -27.03 37.60
N HIS A 635 10.51 -26.96 36.97
CA HIS A 635 10.30 -27.31 35.56
C HIS A 635 10.18 -26.05 34.67
N ILE A 636 10.24 -26.25 33.36
CA ILE A 636 10.17 -25.18 32.34
C ILE A 636 8.73 -25.05 31.85
N GLY A 637 8.11 -23.89 32.00
CA GLY A 637 6.79 -23.62 31.45
C GLY A 637 6.83 -23.35 29.95
N VAL A 638 5.98 -24.04 29.17
CA VAL A 638 5.84 -23.86 27.72
C VAL A 638 4.40 -23.47 27.37
N PRO A 639 4.07 -22.16 27.33
CA PRO A 639 2.75 -21.73 26.90
C PRO A 639 2.44 -22.18 25.45
N ILE A 640 1.24 -22.69 25.19
CA ILE A 640 0.76 -23.11 23.86
C ILE A 640 -0.63 -22.55 23.54
N THR A 641 -0.88 -22.21 22.27
CA THR A 641 -2.16 -21.66 21.82
C THR A 641 -3.26 -22.73 21.82
N PRO A 642 -4.47 -22.46 22.36
CA PRO A 642 -5.59 -23.41 22.26
C PRO A 642 -5.95 -23.73 20.80
N GLY A 643 -6.19 -25.01 20.49
CA GLY A 643 -6.62 -25.44 19.15
C GLY A 643 -5.50 -25.72 18.14
N THR A 644 -4.22 -25.51 18.49
CA THR A 644 -3.11 -26.06 17.69
C THR A 644 -3.06 -27.59 17.84
N PHE A 645 -2.92 -28.32 16.73
CA PHE A 645 -2.91 -29.79 16.71
C PHE A 645 -1.91 -30.36 17.72
N ILE A 646 -2.42 -31.03 18.75
CA ILE A 646 -1.69 -31.48 19.95
C ILE A 646 -0.55 -32.45 19.59
N GLU A 647 -0.72 -33.27 18.55
CA GLU A 647 0.26 -34.29 18.14
C GLU A 647 1.49 -33.71 17.40
N GLU A 648 1.34 -32.65 16.60
CA GLU A 648 2.48 -31.94 15.98
C GLU A 648 3.19 -31.00 16.98
N SER A 649 2.46 -30.49 17.97
CA SER A 649 2.96 -29.53 18.97
C SER A 649 3.95 -30.16 19.95
N VAL A 650 3.68 -31.38 20.44
CA VAL A 650 4.56 -32.07 21.41
C VAL A 650 5.93 -32.43 20.80
N ALA A 651 5.96 -32.79 19.51
CA ALA A 651 7.19 -33.10 18.79
C ALA A 651 8.01 -31.84 18.43
N ASN A 652 7.36 -30.74 18.03
CA ASN A 652 8.02 -29.48 17.65
C ASN A 652 8.46 -28.65 18.87
N TYR A 653 7.73 -28.72 19.99
CA TYR A 653 7.97 -27.89 21.18
C TYR A 653 8.74 -28.60 22.30
N LYS A 654 9.17 -29.84 22.08
CA LYS A 654 10.02 -30.59 23.02
C LYS A 654 9.46 -30.59 24.44
N ALA A 655 8.14 -30.65 24.58
CA ALA A 655 7.46 -30.67 25.87
C ALA A 655 7.23 -32.11 26.32
N GLU A 656 7.47 -32.40 27.60
CA GLU A 656 7.37 -33.74 28.18
C GLU A 656 5.98 -34.01 28.80
N THR A 657 5.20 -32.95 29.07
CA THR A 657 3.87 -33.05 29.68
C THR A 657 3.00 -31.87 29.24
N LEU A 658 1.69 -32.11 29.06
CA LEU A 658 0.69 -31.07 28.76
C LEU A 658 -0.33 -30.98 29.90
N LEU A 659 -0.59 -29.76 30.40
CA LEU A 659 -1.65 -29.44 31.34
C LEU A 659 -2.77 -28.67 30.62
N ASP A 660 -3.94 -29.31 30.46
CA ASP A 660 -5.14 -28.71 29.85
C ASP A 660 -6.12 -28.19 30.93
N HIS A 661 -6.94 -27.20 30.58
CA HIS A 661 -7.88 -26.43 31.43
C HIS A 661 -9.04 -27.22 32.07
N LYS A 662 -9.00 -28.56 32.08
CA LYS A 662 -10.07 -29.36 32.68
C LYS A 662 -9.90 -29.45 34.21
N PRO A 663 -10.99 -29.45 34.99
CA PRO A 663 -10.91 -29.69 36.43
C PRO A 663 -10.15 -31.00 36.69
N MET A 664 -9.24 -30.99 37.68
CA MET A 664 -8.24 -32.01 38.12
C MET A 664 -8.76 -33.45 38.37
N SER A 665 -9.90 -33.84 37.82
CA SER A 665 -10.58 -35.11 37.99
C SER A 665 -10.38 -36.12 36.85
N GLN A 666 -9.64 -35.79 35.78
CA GLN A 666 -9.37 -36.73 34.68
C GLN A 666 -7.90 -36.73 34.24
N ASN A 667 -7.40 -37.95 34.00
CA ASN A 667 -6.00 -38.31 33.77
C ASN A 667 -5.29 -37.44 32.73
N LEU A 668 -4.11 -36.92 33.10
CA LEU A 668 -3.17 -36.24 32.22
C LEU A 668 -2.28 -37.25 31.51
N THR A 669 -2.02 -37.04 30.22
CA THR A 669 -1.19 -37.92 29.38
C THR A 669 0.27 -37.44 29.40
N VAL A 670 1.21 -38.29 29.80
CA VAL A 670 2.66 -38.01 29.85
C VAL A 670 3.32 -38.53 28.58
N TYR A 671 4.14 -37.71 27.91
CA TYR A 671 4.92 -38.08 26.73
C TYR A 671 6.41 -37.82 26.98
N SER A 672 7.21 -38.84 27.28
CA SER A 672 8.64 -38.65 27.57
C SER A 672 9.47 -38.49 26.29
N SER A 673 10.32 -37.46 26.20
CA SER A 673 11.42 -37.40 25.24
C SER A 673 12.69 -36.87 25.91
N ASN A 674 13.83 -37.54 25.68
CA ASN A 674 15.10 -37.23 26.34
C ASN A 674 15.77 -36.02 25.68
N LEU A 675 15.90 -34.91 26.41
CA LEU A 675 16.71 -33.76 26.02
C LEU A 675 17.67 -33.35 27.13
N SER A 676 18.92 -33.11 26.75
CA SER A 676 19.96 -32.55 27.62
C SER A 676 19.84 -31.02 27.65
N VAL A 677 19.85 -30.42 28.86
CA VAL A 677 19.73 -28.96 29.05
C VAL A 677 20.96 -28.41 29.77
N GLY A 678 21.55 -27.35 29.22
CA GLY A 678 22.77 -26.69 29.70
C GLY A 678 22.57 -25.34 30.42
N LYS A 679 21.34 -24.90 30.72
CA LYS A 679 21.04 -23.68 31.50
C LYS A 679 19.75 -23.87 32.32
N GLN A 680 19.64 -23.25 33.51
CA GLN A 680 18.39 -23.21 34.30
C GLN A 680 17.36 -22.29 33.60
N GLU A 681 16.53 -22.88 32.75
CA GLU A 681 15.41 -22.24 32.07
C GLU A 681 14.16 -22.24 32.96
N CYS A 682 13.30 -21.24 32.78
CA CYS A 682 12.04 -21.10 33.50
C CYS A 682 10.85 -21.11 32.54
N LEU A 683 10.95 -20.38 31.43
CA LEU A 683 9.88 -20.23 30.44
C LEU A 683 10.44 -20.31 29.02
N ARG A 684 9.70 -20.92 28.10
CA ARG A 684 10.07 -21.03 26.68
C ARG A 684 8.90 -20.67 25.79
N PHE A 685 9.10 -19.69 24.91
CA PHE A 685 8.11 -19.28 23.91
C PHE A 685 8.46 -19.82 22.53
N TYR A 686 7.45 -19.93 21.67
CA TYR A 686 7.61 -20.37 20.28
C TYR A 686 6.87 -19.43 19.35
N THR A 687 7.51 -19.03 18.26
CA THR A 687 6.88 -18.28 17.17
C THR A 687 6.70 -19.18 15.94
N PRO A 688 5.79 -18.84 15.00
CA PRO A 688 5.54 -19.66 13.81
C PRO A 688 6.75 -19.87 12.89
N GLN A 689 7.83 -19.10 13.06
CA GLN A 689 8.97 -19.06 12.13
C GLN A 689 10.32 -19.45 12.77
N SER A 690 10.41 -19.60 14.10
CA SER A 690 11.60 -20.11 14.81
C SER A 690 11.34 -20.37 16.30
N VAL A 691 12.27 -21.04 16.99
CA VAL A 691 12.30 -21.04 18.46
C VAL A 691 12.82 -19.67 18.90
N CYS A 692 12.01 -18.89 19.61
CA CYS A 692 12.41 -17.55 20.05
C CYS A 692 12.05 -17.36 21.53
N ASP A 693 13.07 -16.99 22.31
CA ASP A 693 13.10 -16.66 23.74
C ASP A 693 12.90 -17.80 24.76
N THR A 694 14.05 -18.30 25.27
CA THR A 694 14.12 -18.96 26.58
C THR A 694 14.45 -17.93 27.66
N LEU A 695 13.60 -17.83 28.68
CA LEU A 695 13.79 -16.96 29.83
C LEU A 695 14.26 -17.76 31.03
N ASN A 696 15.31 -17.28 31.69
CA ASN A 696 15.75 -17.76 32.99
C ASN A 696 15.20 -16.89 34.13
N GLN A 697 15.38 -17.39 35.36
CA GLN A 697 14.91 -16.75 36.58
C GLN A 697 15.38 -15.29 36.73
N LYS A 698 16.64 -15.01 36.40
CA LYS A 698 17.23 -13.66 36.53
C LYS A 698 16.62 -12.68 35.52
N GLN A 699 16.37 -13.12 34.29
CA GLN A 699 15.71 -12.29 33.28
C GLN A 699 14.29 -11.92 33.69
N ILE A 700 13.54 -12.90 34.21
CA ILE A 700 12.16 -12.68 34.69
C ILE A 700 12.15 -11.67 35.83
N ILE A 701 13.03 -11.85 36.84
CA ILE A 701 13.13 -10.94 37.97
C ILE A 701 13.56 -9.54 37.52
N ASN A 702 14.57 -9.45 36.65
CA ASN A 702 15.06 -8.18 36.15
C ASN A 702 13.96 -7.35 35.48
N TYR A 703 13.25 -7.97 34.53
CA TYR A 703 12.12 -7.32 33.88
C TYR A 703 11.02 -6.98 34.88
N SER A 704 10.69 -7.89 35.79
CA SER A 704 9.57 -7.68 36.71
C SER A 704 9.78 -6.50 37.65
N TYR A 705 11.01 -6.34 38.17
CA TYR A 705 11.39 -5.20 38.97
C TYR A 705 11.48 -3.90 38.16
N TRP A 706 12.09 -3.97 36.98
CA TRP A 706 12.15 -2.82 36.08
C TRP A 706 10.75 -2.33 35.72
N TYR A 707 9.87 -3.22 35.30
CA TYR A 707 8.50 -2.90 34.91
C TYR A 707 7.73 -2.34 36.10
N ALA A 708 7.72 -3.04 37.25
CA ALA A 708 7.03 -2.57 38.44
C ALA A 708 7.50 -1.18 38.90
N ASN A 709 8.81 -0.90 38.86
CA ASN A 709 9.33 0.41 39.20
C ASN A 709 9.00 1.49 38.15
N THR A 710 9.09 1.15 36.86
CA THR A 710 8.85 2.09 35.75
C THR A 710 7.39 2.52 35.70
N VAL A 711 6.48 1.58 35.87
CA VAL A 711 5.02 1.82 35.84
C VAL A 711 4.43 2.04 37.24
N GLY A 712 5.26 2.13 38.29
CA GLY A 712 4.80 2.44 39.65
C GLY A 712 3.88 1.38 40.28
N LEU A 713 3.99 0.11 39.88
CA LEU A 713 3.22 -0.98 40.48
C LEU A 713 3.54 -1.12 41.96
N ASN A 714 2.48 -1.24 42.75
CA ASN A 714 2.55 -1.44 44.19
C ASN A 714 1.31 -2.20 44.65
N GLU A 715 1.15 -2.32 45.96
CA GLU A 715 0.07 -3.10 46.53
C GLU A 715 -1.34 -2.51 46.27
N HIS A 716 -1.46 -1.24 45.93
CA HIS A 716 -2.73 -0.61 45.56
C HIS A 716 -2.99 -0.61 44.04
N SER A 717 -2.07 -1.18 43.25
CA SER A 717 -2.23 -1.26 41.81
C SER A 717 -3.27 -2.31 41.43
N LEU A 718 -4.09 -1.96 40.44
CA LEU A 718 -5.08 -2.81 39.80
C LEU A 718 -4.81 -2.75 38.30
N LEU A 719 -4.21 -3.82 37.79
CA LEU A 719 -3.74 -3.95 36.41
C LEU A 719 -4.76 -4.74 35.60
N ASN A 720 -5.33 -4.12 34.57
CA ASN A 720 -6.17 -4.83 33.60
C ASN A 720 -5.32 -5.71 32.68
N VAL A 721 -5.76 -6.96 32.48
CA VAL A 721 -5.10 -7.99 31.67
C VAL A 721 -5.76 -8.02 30.29
N HIS A 722 -5.24 -7.22 29.35
CA HIS A 722 -5.83 -7.07 28.02
C HIS A 722 -5.23 -8.02 26.98
N THR A 723 -6.08 -8.62 26.13
CA THR A 723 -5.66 -9.64 25.14
C THR A 723 -5.03 -9.06 23.87
N SER A 724 -5.09 -7.74 23.65
CA SER A 724 -4.38 -7.08 22.55
C SER A 724 -2.85 -7.09 22.72
N VAL A 725 -2.37 -7.51 23.89
CA VAL A 725 -0.95 -7.56 24.24
C VAL A 725 -0.40 -8.95 23.93
N PRO A 726 0.78 -9.07 23.28
CA PRO A 726 1.45 -10.36 23.10
C PRO A 726 1.58 -11.14 24.41
N PHE A 727 1.26 -12.44 24.39
CA PHE A 727 1.11 -13.24 25.60
C PHE A 727 2.36 -13.27 26.50
N ASN A 728 3.56 -13.27 25.91
CA ASN A 728 4.82 -13.18 26.65
C ASN A 728 4.91 -11.90 27.50
N LEU A 729 4.56 -10.75 26.91
CA LEU A 729 4.56 -9.46 27.60
C LEU A 729 3.45 -9.38 28.65
N LEU A 730 2.27 -9.92 28.34
CA LEU A 730 1.14 -9.99 29.27
C LEU A 730 1.51 -10.79 30.52
N MET A 731 2.11 -11.96 30.33
CA MET A 731 2.58 -12.84 31.40
C MET A 731 3.63 -12.16 32.29
N MET A 732 4.58 -11.47 31.67
CA MET A 732 5.59 -10.70 32.40
C MET A 732 4.97 -9.55 33.21
N SER A 733 3.95 -8.88 32.69
CA SER A 733 3.18 -7.87 33.45
C SER A 733 2.43 -8.47 34.64
N MET A 734 1.82 -9.65 34.47
CA MET A 734 1.13 -10.35 35.57
C MET A 734 2.09 -10.70 36.71
N LEU A 735 3.23 -11.30 36.38
CA LEU A 735 4.27 -11.63 37.36
C LEU A 735 4.78 -10.39 38.10
N SER A 736 5.00 -9.29 37.36
CA SER A 736 5.44 -8.02 37.94
C SER A 736 4.47 -7.46 38.96
N SER A 737 3.16 -7.55 38.70
CA SER A 737 2.11 -7.07 39.60
C SER A 737 2.06 -7.92 40.88
N ILE A 738 2.05 -9.25 40.75
CA ILE A 738 1.83 -10.12 41.92
C ILE A 738 2.99 -10.07 42.92
N ILE A 739 4.24 -9.90 42.47
CA ILE A 739 5.41 -9.85 43.38
C ILE A 739 5.48 -8.56 44.19
N VAL A 740 4.82 -7.49 43.76
CA VAL A 740 4.72 -6.23 44.52
C VAL A 740 3.42 -6.13 45.31
N GLY A 741 2.58 -7.16 45.29
CA GLY A 741 1.33 -7.18 46.03
C GLY A 741 0.12 -6.60 45.27
N GLY A 742 0.23 -6.34 43.97
CA GLY A 742 -0.84 -5.75 43.17
C GLY A 742 -1.97 -6.73 42.85
N THR A 743 -3.06 -6.20 42.31
CA THR A 743 -4.25 -6.96 41.90
C THR A 743 -4.36 -6.98 40.37
N LEU A 744 -4.81 -8.10 39.81
CA LEU A 744 -5.04 -8.29 38.38
C LEU A 744 -6.54 -8.31 38.08
N ASP A 745 -6.94 -7.78 36.92
CA ASP A 745 -8.31 -7.83 36.43
C ASP A 745 -8.36 -8.62 35.11
N PHE A 746 -8.89 -9.85 35.16
CA PHE A 746 -8.99 -10.78 34.02
C PHE A 746 -10.34 -10.69 33.29
N ASN A 747 -11.21 -9.76 33.68
CA ASN A 747 -12.48 -9.59 33.01
C ASN A 747 -12.25 -9.19 31.55
N GLN A 748 -12.70 -10.05 30.63
CA GLN A 748 -12.48 -9.88 29.21
C GLN A 748 -13.32 -8.74 28.64
N VAL A 749 -12.76 -8.13 27.60
CA VAL A 749 -13.41 -7.13 26.76
C VAL A 749 -14.67 -7.74 26.14
N THR A 750 -15.82 -7.15 26.44
CA THR A 750 -17.05 -7.35 25.69
C THR A 750 -16.86 -6.83 24.26
N ALA A 751 -17.55 -7.40 23.26
CA ALA A 751 -17.53 -6.84 21.89
C ALA A 751 -17.98 -5.36 21.83
N CYS A 752 -18.65 -4.89 22.89
CA CYS A 752 -19.04 -3.51 23.13
C CYS A 752 -17.96 -2.75 23.92
N ARG A 753 -17.47 -1.63 23.37
CA ARG A 753 -16.37 -0.80 23.92
C ARG A 753 -16.81 0.12 25.04
N GLU A 754 -18.05 0.60 24.97
CA GLU A 754 -18.65 1.42 26.03
C GLU A 754 -18.71 0.63 27.34
N ASP A 755 -19.13 -0.63 27.26
CA ASP A 755 -19.14 -1.57 28.39
C ASP A 755 -17.73 -1.79 28.96
N TYR A 756 -16.71 -1.86 28.10
CA TYR A 756 -15.31 -2.00 28.54
C TYR A 756 -14.81 -0.74 29.25
N LEU A 757 -15.04 0.45 28.69
CA LEU A 757 -14.71 1.72 29.35
C LEU A 757 -15.46 1.88 30.69
N ASP A 758 -16.71 1.46 30.76
CA ASP A 758 -17.50 1.44 31.99
C ASP A 758 -16.95 0.44 33.01
N HIS A 759 -16.48 -0.72 32.56
CA HIS A 759 -15.77 -1.68 33.42
C HIS A 759 -14.50 -1.07 34.02
N LEU A 760 -13.64 -0.48 33.19
CA LEU A 760 -12.41 0.18 33.64
C LEU A 760 -12.70 1.25 34.70
N ARG A 761 -13.79 2.01 34.50
CA ARG A 761 -14.25 3.06 35.42
C ARG A 761 -14.80 2.47 36.73
N THR A 762 -15.70 1.50 36.64
CA THR A 762 -16.40 0.94 37.81
C THR A 762 -15.48 0.13 38.72
N GLN A 763 -14.52 -0.60 38.15
CA GLN A 763 -13.50 -1.32 38.91
C GLN A 763 -12.38 -0.43 39.42
N ASN A 764 -12.35 0.86 39.04
CA ASN A 764 -11.28 1.80 39.37
C ASN A 764 -9.90 1.29 38.94
N ILE A 765 -9.78 0.80 37.70
CA ILE A 765 -8.52 0.32 37.14
C ILE A 765 -7.46 1.43 37.23
N THR A 766 -6.26 1.08 37.69
CA THR A 766 -5.17 2.05 37.86
C THR A 766 -4.07 1.89 36.81
N HIS A 767 -3.90 0.69 36.25
CA HIS A 767 -2.89 0.41 35.23
C HIS A 767 -3.53 -0.30 34.04
N LEU A 768 -3.24 0.18 32.84
CA LEU A 768 -3.73 -0.37 31.59
C LEU A 768 -2.54 -0.67 30.68
N ARG A 769 -2.45 -1.89 30.16
CA ARG A 769 -1.47 -2.28 29.14
C ARG A 769 -2.21 -2.80 27.91
N ILE A 770 -2.03 -2.14 26.78
CA ILE A 770 -2.79 -2.39 25.53
C ILE A 770 -1.89 -2.10 24.30
N SER A 771 -2.38 -2.41 23.10
CA SER A 771 -1.68 -2.01 21.87
C SER A 771 -1.92 -0.53 21.56
N ALA A 772 -1.09 0.05 20.70
CA ALA A 772 -1.29 1.43 20.24
C ALA A 772 -2.63 1.56 19.49
N GLU A 773 -2.98 0.59 18.62
CA GLU A 773 -4.23 0.64 17.87
C GLU A 773 -5.46 0.54 18.78
N GLU A 774 -5.41 -0.31 19.81
CA GLU A 774 -6.51 -0.40 20.78
C GLU A 774 -6.67 0.92 21.55
N TRP A 775 -5.57 1.57 21.92
CA TRP A 775 -5.64 2.86 22.59
C TRP A 775 -6.27 3.94 21.70
N GLU A 776 -5.83 4.03 20.44
CA GLU A 776 -6.41 4.94 19.45
C GLU A 776 -7.90 4.72 19.30
N PHE A 777 -8.31 3.46 19.31
CA PHE A 777 -9.71 3.11 19.14
C PHE A 777 -10.59 3.42 20.35
N LEU A 778 -10.03 3.38 21.57
CA LEU A 778 -10.73 3.88 22.75
C LEU A 778 -10.89 5.40 22.71
N LEU A 779 -10.00 6.14 22.03
CA LEU A 779 -10.08 7.60 21.92
C LEU A 779 -11.21 8.10 21.02
N ASP A 780 -11.86 7.23 20.25
CA ASP A 780 -13.12 7.54 19.56
C ASP A 780 -14.27 7.89 20.55
N TYR A 781 -14.08 7.62 21.85
CA TYR A 781 -15.03 7.89 22.94
C TYR A 781 -14.45 8.85 23.98
N PRO A 782 -14.09 10.10 23.62
CA PRO A 782 -13.32 11.00 24.50
C PRO A 782 -14.05 11.33 25.80
N GLU A 783 -15.38 11.41 25.77
CA GLU A 783 -16.20 11.69 26.97
C GLU A 783 -16.13 10.55 28.00
N LEU A 784 -16.14 9.29 27.57
CA LEU A 784 -16.05 8.12 28.45
C LEU A 784 -14.62 7.93 28.96
N VAL A 785 -13.62 8.07 28.09
CA VAL A 785 -12.20 7.99 28.47
C VAL A 785 -11.85 9.06 29.50
N SER A 786 -12.40 10.27 29.39
CA SER A 786 -12.18 11.35 30.36
C SER A 786 -12.66 11.04 31.78
N GLN A 787 -13.52 10.02 31.95
CA GLN A 787 -14.09 9.63 33.25
C GLN A 787 -13.22 8.61 34.00
N LEU A 788 -12.15 8.09 33.39
CA LEU A 788 -11.23 7.10 33.96
C LEU A 788 -10.27 7.72 35.01
N LYS A 789 -10.82 8.35 36.05
CA LYS A 789 -10.07 9.13 37.05
C LYS A 789 -9.12 8.29 37.92
N SER A 790 -9.33 6.98 38.01
CA SER A 790 -8.48 6.05 38.74
C SER A 790 -7.21 5.68 38.00
N LEU A 791 -7.20 5.85 36.67
CA LEU A 791 -6.08 5.46 35.82
C LEU A 791 -4.85 6.29 36.20
N ARG A 792 -3.69 5.62 36.28
CA ARG A 792 -2.41 6.21 36.67
C ARG A 792 -1.35 5.94 35.62
N TYR A 793 -1.36 4.76 35.01
CA TYR A 793 -0.40 4.38 33.99
C TYR A 793 -1.08 3.70 32.80
N ILE A 794 -0.71 4.15 31.60
CA ILE A 794 -1.08 3.51 30.33
C ILE A 794 0.21 3.09 29.65
N VAL A 795 0.32 1.80 29.37
CA VAL A 795 1.49 1.17 28.75
C VAL A 795 1.11 0.66 27.36
N LEU A 796 1.79 1.18 26.34
CA LEU A 796 1.55 0.82 24.94
C LEU A 796 2.65 -0.12 24.44
N THR A 797 2.29 -1.21 23.76
CA THR A 797 3.22 -2.26 23.32
C THR A 797 3.88 -2.03 21.96
N ASN A 798 3.39 -1.06 21.16
CA ASN A 798 3.92 -0.72 19.84
C ASN A 798 4.21 0.79 19.77
N THR A 799 5.02 1.21 18.79
CA THR A 799 5.29 2.62 18.52
C THR A 799 4.02 3.34 18.09
N VAL A 800 3.76 4.50 18.71
CA VAL A 800 2.61 5.35 18.42
C VAL A 800 2.97 6.29 17.28
N SER A 801 2.21 6.26 16.17
CA SER A 801 2.35 7.21 15.06
C SER A 801 1.82 8.61 15.40
N HIS A 802 1.07 8.77 16.49
CA HIS A 802 0.31 9.98 16.80
C HIS A 802 0.56 10.53 18.23
N THR A 803 1.67 11.24 18.41
CA THR A 803 2.03 11.95 19.66
C THR A 803 0.97 12.94 20.15
N ASP A 804 0.14 13.47 19.24
CA ASP A 804 -0.85 14.52 19.55
C ASP A 804 -1.99 14.04 20.46
N GLN A 805 -2.47 12.82 20.25
CA GLN A 805 -3.55 12.24 21.06
C GLN A 805 -3.09 12.00 22.50
N ILE A 806 -1.83 11.62 22.69
CA ILE A 806 -1.20 11.51 24.01
C ILE A 806 -1.09 12.90 24.67
N ILE A 807 -0.79 13.95 23.90
CA ILE A 807 -0.71 15.34 24.38
C ILE A 807 -2.11 15.85 24.77
N GLU A 808 -3.13 15.66 23.92
CA GLU A 808 -4.51 16.05 24.20
C GLU A 808 -5.07 15.33 25.42
N TRP A 809 -4.82 14.02 25.55
CA TRP A 809 -5.21 13.29 26.74
C TRP A 809 -4.48 13.80 27.99
N ARG A 810 -3.18 14.13 27.92
CA ARG A 810 -2.43 14.67 29.06
C ARG A 810 -3.00 16.01 29.53
N ALA A 811 -3.56 16.79 28.61
CA ALA A 811 -4.27 18.03 28.95
C ALA A 811 -5.58 17.75 29.71
N LEU A 812 -6.29 16.68 29.37
CA LEU A 812 -7.55 16.28 30.02
C LEU A 812 -7.36 15.49 31.32
N ASN A 813 -6.27 14.72 31.45
CA ASN A 813 -5.98 13.81 32.55
C ASN A 813 -4.52 13.94 33.02
N SER A 814 -4.21 15.08 33.65
CA SER A 814 -2.87 15.43 34.11
C SER A 814 -2.26 14.48 35.16
N GLN A 815 -3.06 13.59 35.76
CA GLN A 815 -2.63 12.68 36.81
C GLN A 815 -2.05 11.36 36.31
N SER A 816 -2.27 11.00 35.04
CA SER A 816 -1.87 9.71 34.51
C SER A 816 -0.71 9.82 33.50
N ARG A 817 0.14 8.79 33.50
CA ARG A 817 1.40 8.75 32.77
C ARG A 817 1.33 7.74 31.64
N PHE A 818 1.79 8.15 30.46
CA PHE A 818 2.00 7.24 29.34
C PHE A 818 3.43 6.74 29.29
N ILE A 819 3.58 5.44 29.08
CA ILE A 819 4.87 4.79 28.85
C ILE A 819 4.71 3.93 27.59
N VAL A 820 5.56 4.16 26.61
CA VAL A 820 5.66 3.30 25.44
C VAL A 820 6.79 2.30 25.71
N ILE A 821 6.47 1.01 25.65
CA ILE A 821 7.43 -0.07 25.83
C ILE A 821 7.36 -0.93 24.56
N SER A 822 8.34 -0.74 23.68
CA SER A 822 8.57 -1.57 22.48
C SER A 822 9.04 -2.97 22.84
#